data_AF-A0A1B8VWI3-F1
#
_entry.id   AF-A0A1B8VWI3-F1
#
_cell.length_a   1.000
_cell.length_b   1.000
_cell.length_c   1.000
_cell.angle_alpha   90.00
_cell.angle_beta   90.00
_cell.angle_gamma   90.00
#
_symmetry.space_group_name_H-M   'P 1'
#
loop_
_entity.id
_entity.type
_entity.pdbx_description
1 polymer ?
#
loop_
_entity_poly.entity_id
_entity_poly.type
_entity_poly.pdbx_seq_one_letter_code
_entity_poly.pdbx_strand_id
1 'polypeptide(L)'
;MERFFGIKKAARLLLVTCLLASSAAGISVERAAAEGAGGSYRFERMTPEQGHYFEIVSDVETDTNGNVYVADWANRQIVVFDAAGKQLGATSSFGEGQFRPSNIVIDQDGFVYVTNGSEIYKLAVSESFVFSQVEQWNGEEIFGYIGGLAVDSESGKLYAADNYYNKIWILEAGEPVSASLDSYDIGDEGGSPFHQLSALTVDHAGNLYVSDENRILKLDNEGRLLDQWQGSEGNEEQLNRSTHVMIDEIGGIAADSSGNLYVTDRSSNRVVRFDSSWNAAVIGEEGRRNGQFDQPEGIAVAGDGSVYVADKYNNRVQKFDAALQHLDTWGSLGGESGQFYMPENIAIDADGSIYVSDLGNNRVQKFDNRLNFLEEEGGDSNFSPYGLAANAAGQIYITSYSDLIKYNPSDESIKVVDSALGDPQDVATDRNGHVYVANTIGHTVEVFDAEDEQVNSFVGEPDYAVGFYFRPQSIAVDSERGIVYTTDTYHVQTFTLGGEQLEAEWGNLNEETIGNISDIALDSVGNVYVTDSEDELVRKYSPEGQLLESWGSKGKLEGEFDGLRGIAVDGTGNVFVTDSYNYRVQKFDFAGNQLAALSLSGATLNAPFDSKKDSYRADAANQVSTIKVTPTAFDEAAIIEVNGVKVDSGTASASIELIAGAQTPITVKVTAQDGQSRTYTVSVFRAAATGGDGGTGGDGGTGGDGGTGGDGGTGGDGGTGGDGGTGGEGGTGGDGGTGGEGGNGGDGGTGGNSGTGGASGNVTNPDEKLLDKTIGGQAGQAILKDAVASQAANGNVEVVISSKGVDALLALSPRPATVSVGVISDTAKQVLLAIPAAIVELANNNPQAFLEIQTAIGALRLPLAELKDQVKTETDTIHVVLNFNDKSQEAQRAESALPFNGASSIGLPVVGFELKAVKKDGGSKALEYKGSYAQLIMKLPTNDASSIKAYELAGVSIGNGENGEAYSVPALFSGEANIVTKVELKLKGSGAYTVWRHMRTFADGTAAPFATKAIQALSNKFVLRGIRIASFKPFSEITRAQYVTMILQALGIRPSGTSAAAFTDVKAGQWHNDAIVTGYGMGLVNGYEDGSFRPAGVLNRQEMVTILYHAIKYTGKIEVLSEEETKQLLSAYSDEASVAPWAREALAYALKQGIIRGTTSNSLSPTDVANRAQGAVLIYNMMQKLELINE
;
A
#
# COMPACT_ATOMS: atom_id res chain seq x y z
N MET A 1 36.19 11.24 -4.80
CA MET A 1 36.69 9.85 -4.60
C MET A 1 35.76 9.04 -3.68
N GLU A 2 34.78 9.69 -3.06
CA GLU A 2 33.99 9.22 -1.94
C GLU A 2 33.10 8.02 -2.28
N ARG A 3 32.44 8.05 -3.45
CA ARG A 3 31.69 6.91 -4.05
C ARG A 3 32.43 5.56 -3.96
N PHE A 4 33.76 5.52 -3.84
CA PHE A 4 34.56 4.29 -3.85
C PHE A 4 34.80 3.69 -2.44
N PHE A 5 34.35 4.32 -1.36
CA PHE A 5 34.56 3.82 0.02
C PHE A 5 33.33 3.12 0.62
N GLY A 6 32.11 3.63 0.43
CA GLY A 6 30.89 2.95 0.86
C GLY A 6 30.77 1.54 0.25
N ILE A 7 30.96 1.48 -1.08
CA ILE A 7 31.00 0.24 -1.87
C ILE A 7 31.99 -0.79 -1.29
N LYS A 8 33.18 -0.39 -0.82
CA LYS A 8 34.16 -1.33 -0.21
C LYS A 8 33.65 -1.95 1.09
N LYS A 9 32.92 -1.19 1.92
CA LYS A 9 32.39 -1.67 3.21
C LYS A 9 31.26 -2.68 2.97
N ALA A 10 30.32 -2.32 2.10
CA ALA A 10 29.24 -3.21 1.66
C ALA A 10 29.78 -4.47 0.97
N ALA A 11 30.60 -4.33 -0.07
CA ALA A 11 31.08 -5.46 -0.85
C ALA A 11 32.01 -6.41 -0.08
N ARG A 12 32.75 -5.94 0.94
CA ARG A 12 33.47 -6.83 1.89
C ARG A 12 32.52 -7.61 2.80
N LEU A 13 31.38 -7.04 3.20
CA LEU A 13 30.37 -7.74 4.00
C LEU A 13 29.64 -8.78 3.13
N LEU A 14 29.21 -8.40 1.93
CA LEU A 14 28.58 -9.30 0.96
C LEU A 14 29.51 -10.41 0.45
N LEU A 15 30.83 -10.17 0.36
CA LEU A 15 31.79 -11.21 -0.04
C LEU A 15 31.71 -12.45 0.87
N VAL A 16 31.42 -12.27 2.16
CA VAL A 16 31.21 -13.38 3.10
C VAL A 16 29.96 -14.19 2.73
N THR A 17 28.89 -13.51 2.31
CA THR A 17 27.64 -14.14 1.85
C THR A 17 27.82 -14.85 0.51
N CYS A 18 28.43 -14.20 -0.48
CA CYS A 18 28.66 -14.77 -1.80
C CYS A 18 29.56 -16.02 -1.74
N LEU A 19 30.66 -15.98 -0.97
CA LEU A 19 31.57 -17.13 -0.80
C LEU A 19 30.93 -18.34 -0.08
N LEU A 20 29.81 -18.14 0.63
CA LEU A 20 29.04 -19.24 1.23
C LEU A 20 28.09 -19.91 0.23
N ALA A 21 27.71 -19.24 -0.87
CA ALA A 21 26.88 -19.79 -1.93
C ALA A 21 27.69 -20.30 -3.14
N SER A 22 28.80 -19.62 -3.48
CA SER A 22 29.54 -19.80 -4.73
C SER A 22 30.51 -21.00 -4.75
N SER A 23 30.22 -22.10 -4.04
CA SER A 23 31.08 -23.29 -4.01
C SER A 23 30.95 -24.18 -5.26
N ALA A 24 30.82 -23.55 -6.43
CA ALA A 24 30.59 -24.15 -7.75
C ALA A 24 31.85 -24.15 -8.65
N ALA A 25 33.04 -23.93 -8.08
CA ALA A 25 34.32 -24.13 -8.76
C ALA A 25 35.27 -24.94 -7.87
N GLY A 26 36.00 -25.89 -8.47
CA GLY A 26 36.91 -26.80 -7.77
C GLY A 26 38.22 -26.18 -7.29
N ILE A 27 38.16 -25.05 -6.57
CA ILE A 27 39.33 -24.43 -5.95
C ILE A 27 39.69 -25.22 -4.69
N SER A 28 40.64 -26.14 -4.84
CA SER A 28 41.29 -26.77 -3.69
C SER A 28 42.11 -25.71 -2.93
N VAL A 29 41.58 -25.22 -1.81
CA VAL A 29 42.36 -24.48 -0.83
C VAL A 29 43.40 -25.42 -0.23
N GLU A 30 44.59 -25.48 -0.85
CA GLU A 30 45.67 -26.33 -0.37
C GLU A 30 46.02 -25.94 1.07
N ARG A 31 46.00 -26.94 1.94
CA ARG A 31 46.19 -26.78 3.38
C ARG A 31 47.67 -26.56 3.70
N ALA A 32 48.15 -25.35 3.42
CA ALA A 32 49.53 -24.91 3.63
C ALA A 32 49.93 -24.96 5.12
N ALA A 33 50.35 -26.13 5.57
CA ALA A 33 50.85 -26.35 6.92
C ALA A 33 52.23 -25.71 7.09
N ALA A 34 52.26 -24.52 7.68
CA ALA A 34 53.45 -23.89 8.23
C ALA A 34 53.33 -23.82 9.76
N GLU A 35 54.36 -24.26 10.48
CA GLU A 35 54.30 -24.47 11.92
C GLU A 35 54.60 -23.18 12.72
N GLY A 36 53.77 -22.90 13.72
CA GLY A 36 54.24 -22.38 15.01
C GLY A 36 54.59 -20.89 15.16
N ALA A 37 53.57 -20.01 15.16
CA ALA A 37 53.54 -18.86 16.07
C ALA A 37 52.08 -18.39 16.29
N GLY A 38 51.73 -17.98 17.51
CA GLY A 38 50.43 -17.35 17.78
C GLY A 38 50.50 -15.85 17.47
N GLY A 39 49.59 -15.34 16.64
CA GLY A 39 49.47 -13.92 16.31
C GLY A 39 48.04 -13.57 15.88
N SER A 40 47.42 -12.63 16.59
CA SER A 40 46.12 -12.06 16.21
C SER A 40 46.30 -11.03 15.09
N TYR A 41 45.54 -11.15 14.00
CA TYR A 41 45.53 -10.14 12.94
C TYR A 41 44.87 -8.85 13.42
N ARG A 42 45.68 -7.86 13.81
CA ARG A 42 45.27 -6.45 13.81
C ARG A 42 45.57 -5.87 12.43
N PHE A 43 44.57 -5.27 11.78
CA PHE A 43 44.78 -4.44 10.60
C PHE A 43 45.06 -3.00 11.04
N GLU A 44 46.09 -2.37 10.46
CA GLU A 44 46.49 -1.01 10.82
C GLU A 44 45.64 0.04 10.07
N ARG A 45 45.22 1.09 10.81
CA ARG A 45 44.33 2.16 10.30
C ARG A 45 45.19 3.22 9.59
N MET A 46 45.15 3.26 8.26
CA MET A 46 45.71 4.39 7.50
C MET A 46 44.80 5.63 7.64
N THR A 47 45.39 6.82 7.63
CA THR A 47 44.71 8.11 7.86
C THR A 47 44.09 8.69 6.59
N PRO A 48 42.98 9.46 6.66
CA PRO A 48 42.27 9.97 5.48
C PRO A 48 42.74 11.38 5.05
N GLU A 49 42.61 11.67 3.76
CA GLU A 49 42.48 13.04 3.25
C GLU A 49 41.03 13.26 2.77
N GLN A 50 40.17 13.61 3.73
CA GLN A 50 38.80 14.17 3.64
C GLN A 50 37.72 13.41 2.83
N GLY A 51 36.47 13.55 3.26
CA GLY A 51 35.34 12.69 2.91
C GLY A 51 34.99 11.76 4.07
N HIS A 52 34.06 12.21 4.92
CA HIS A 52 33.66 11.52 6.14
C HIS A 52 32.23 10.98 6.02
N TYR A 53 32.03 9.73 6.46
CA TYR A 53 30.77 9.00 6.33
C TYR A 53 30.22 8.74 7.73
N PHE A 54 28.96 9.08 7.96
CA PHE A 54 28.17 8.48 9.03
C PHE A 54 27.56 7.16 8.55
N GLU A 55 27.19 6.27 9.47
CA GLU A 55 26.50 5.01 9.12
C GLU A 55 25.12 4.89 9.76
N ILE A 56 24.90 5.50 10.93
CA ILE A 56 23.58 5.86 11.49
C ILE A 56 23.81 7.12 12.32
N VAL A 57 23.14 8.23 11.98
CA VAL A 57 23.15 9.46 12.78
C VAL A 57 21.98 9.40 13.75
N SER A 58 22.27 9.19 15.03
CA SER A 58 21.25 9.11 16.09
C SER A 58 20.86 10.48 16.65
N ASP A 59 21.82 11.39 16.78
CA ASP A 59 21.61 12.67 17.44
C ASP A 59 22.62 13.75 17.00
N VAL A 60 22.28 15.02 17.20
CA VAL A 60 23.10 16.19 16.84
C VAL A 60 22.89 17.33 17.83
N GLU A 61 23.98 17.96 18.28
CA GLU A 61 23.96 19.11 19.20
C GLU A 61 25.05 20.13 18.81
N THR A 62 24.91 21.39 19.25
CA THR A 62 25.83 22.50 18.96
C THR A 62 26.43 23.12 20.23
N ASP A 63 27.69 23.55 20.17
CA ASP A 63 28.31 24.31 21.26
C ASP A 63 28.14 25.84 21.12
N THR A 64 28.52 26.58 22.17
CA THR A 64 28.44 28.04 22.24
C THR A 64 29.35 28.79 21.23
N ASN A 65 30.18 28.08 20.47
CA ASN A 65 31.00 28.60 19.38
C ASN A 65 30.44 28.26 17.99
N GLY A 66 29.31 27.53 17.92
CA GLY A 66 28.74 27.03 16.67
C GLY A 66 29.43 25.78 16.11
N ASN A 67 30.22 25.05 16.92
CA ASN A 67 30.72 23.74 16.50
C ASN A 67 29.60 22.70 16.63
N VAL A 68 29.50 21.80 15.65
CA VAL A 68 28.44 20.79 15.55
C VAL A 68 29.00 19.44 15.97
N TYR A 69 28.31 18.75 16.87
CA TYR A 69 28.68 17.44 17.39
C TYR A 69 27.65 16.41 16.97
N VAL A 70 28.08 15.40 16.21
CA VAL A 70 27.20 14.39 15.61
C VAL A 70 27.45 13.02 16.25
N ALA A 71 26.38 12.38 16.75
CA ALA A 71 26.41 11.02 17.27
C ALA A 71 26.27 10.00 16.11
N ASP A 72 27.39 9.37 15.72
CA ASP A 72 27.43 8.31 14.71
C ASP A 72 27.42 6.94 15.42
N TRP A 73 26.20 6.46 15.68
CA TRP A 73 25.92 5.26 16.46
C TRP A 73 26.60 4.01 15.88
N ALA A 74 26.61 3.90 14.55
CA ALA A 74 27.05 2.69 13.86
C ALA A 74 28.57 2.63 13.61
N ASN A 75 29.22 3.74 13.21
CA ASN A 75 30.70 3.79 13.17
C ASN A 75 31.32 4.03 14.56
N ARG A 76 30.52 4.21 15.62
CA ARG A 76 30.95 4.19 17.03
C ARG A 76 31.82 5.39 17.40
N GLN A 77 31.33 6.58 17.08
CA GLN A 77 32.08 7.82 17.26
C GLN A 77 31.18 9.04 17.43
N ILE A 78 31.66 10.06 18.16
CA ILE A 78 31.20 11.44 17.98
C ILE A 78 32.15 12.11 17.00
N VAL A 79 31.62 12.91 16.09
CA VAL A 79 32.40 13.72 15.14
C VAL A 79 32.08 15.20 15.35
N VAL A 80 33.09 16.08 15.25
CA VAL A 80 32.94 17.53 15.46
C VAL A 80 33.29 18.30 14.19
N PHE A 81 32.45 19.27 13.83
CA PHE A 81 32.62 20.16 12.68
C PHE A 81 32.60 21.62 13.14
N ASP A 82 33.31 22.53 12.46
CA ASP A 82 33.08 23.97 12.66
C ASP A 82 31.80 24.42 11.93
N ALA A 83 31.38 25.67 12.19
CA ALA A 83 30.24 26.32 11.55
C ALA A 83 30.40 26.55 10.01
N ALA A 84 31.37 25.91 9.36
CA ALA A 84 31.58 25.91 7.91
C ALA A 84 31.89 24.49 7.38
N GLY A 85 31.22 23.47 7.96
CA GLY A 85 31.27 22.07 7.55
C GLY A 85 32.61 21.35 7.78
N LYS A 86 33.68 22.03 8.20
CA LYS A 86 35.01 21.40 8.25
C LYS A 86 35.16 20.59 9.52
N GLN A 87 35.29 19.26 9.38
CA GLN A 87 35.63 18.40 10.53
C GLN A 87 36.87 18.91 11.27
N LEU A 88 36.73 19.04 12.59
CA LEU A 88 37.74 19.47 13.54
C LEU A 88 38.37 18.27 14.26
N GLY A 89 37.55 17.29 14.64
CA GLY A 89 37.97 16.12 15.41
C GLY A 89 36.93 15.01 15.40
N ALA A 90 37.29 13.85 15.95
CA ALA A 90 36.39 12.73 16.18
C ALA A 90 36.91 11.87 17.33
N THR A 91 36.01 11.18 18.05
CA THR A 91 36.39 10.28 19.13
C THR A 91 37.10 9.04 18.57
N SER A 92 38.33 8.76 19.01
CA SER A 92 39.04 7.54 18.62
C SER A 92 38.55 6.32 19.41
N SER A 93 37.41 5.74 18.98
CA SER A 93 36.88 4.43 19.41
C SER A 93 37.04 4.14 20.91
N PHE A 94 36.14 4.67 21.74
CA PHE A 94 36.13 4.36 23.17
C PHE A 94 35.82 2.88 23.44
N GLY A 95 36.59 2.27 24.35
CA GLY A 95 36.45 0.86 24.73
C GLY A 95 36.83 -0.16 23.63
N GLU A 96 36.95 -1.44 24.01
CA GLU A 96 37.16 -2.52 23.03
C GLU A 96 35.84 -2.92 22.35
N GLY A 97 35.31 -1.99 21.54
CA GLY A 97 34.29 -2.28 20.53
C GLY A 97 32.82 -2.16 20.96
N GLN A 98 32.51 -1.56 22.12
CA GLN A 98 31.12 -1.42 22.59
C GLN A 98 30.51 0.00 22.53
N PHE A 99 31.31 1.06 22.38
CA PHE A 99 30.76 2.43 22.27
C PHE A 99 29.81 2.57 21.07
N ARG A 100 28.62 3.15 21.28
CA ARG A 100 27.57 3.45 20.30
C ARG A 100 26.77 4.67 20.81
N PRO A 101 27.17 5.91 20.43
CA PRO A 101 26.54 7.11 20.95
C PRO A 101 25.06 7.22 20.50
N SER A 102 24.14 7.55 21.40
CA SER A 102 22.70 7.65 21.08
C SER A 102 22.02 8.98 21.41
N ASN A 103 22.45 9.67 22.46
CA ASN A 103 22.03 11.04 22.82
C ASN A 103 23.27 11.86 23.14
N ILE A 104 23.29 13.14 22.82
CA ILE A 104 24.41 14.05 23.06
C ILE A 104 23.95 15.42 23.58
N VAL A 105 24.55 15.91 24.67
CA VAL A 105 24.33 17.27 25.19
C VAL A 105 25.65 17.92 25.60
N ILE A 106 25.72 19.26 25.59
CA ILE A 106 26.96 20.02 25.79
C ILE A 106 26.73 21.11 26.85
N ASP A 107 27.66 21.27 27.81
CA ASP A 107 27.57 22.33 28.82
C ASP A 107 28.29 23.64 28.42
N GLN A 108 28.07 24.68 29.22
CA GLN A 108 28.65 26.01 29.02
C GLN A 108 30.20 26.05 29.02
N ASP A 109 30.85 25.04 29.63
CA ASP A 109 32.31 24.91 29.68
C ASP A 109 32.86 24.10 28.49
N GLY A 110 31.98 23.56 27.62
CA GLY A 110 32.35 22.79 26.44
C GLY A 110 32.63 21.31 26.71
N PHE A 111 32.15 20.74 27.83
CA PHE A 111 32.16 19.30 28.01
C PHE A 111 30.99 18.67 27.26
N VAL A 112 31.28 17.58 26.56
CA VAL A 112 30.30 16.78 25.81
C VAL A 112 29.89 15.59 26.65
N TYR A 113 28.58 15.44 26.85
CA TYR A 113 27.99 14.29 27.55
C TYR A 113 27.28 13.41 26.52
N VAL A 114 27.46 12.09 26.64
CA VAL A 114 26.95 11.14 25.65
C VAL A 114 26.50 9.84 26.29
N THR A 115 25.34 9.32 25.85
CA THR A 115 24.85 7.99 26.25
C THR A 115 25.44 6.90 25.37
N ASN A 116 25.79 5.76 25.99
CA ASN A 116 26.24 4.53 25.34
C ASN A 116 25.43 3.35 25.89
N GLY A 117 24.16 3.23 25.50
CA GLY A 117 23.25 2.24 26.08
C GLY A 117 23.03 2.49 27.58
N SER A 118 23.60 1.62 28.43
CA SER A 118 23.53 1.69 29.90
C SER A 118 24.73 2.41 30.55
N GLU A 119 25.40 3.31 29.81
CA GLU A 119 26.52 4.11 30.28
C GLU A 119 26.38 5.57 29.86
N ILE A 120 26.95 6.49 30.65
CA ILE A 120 27.07 7.90 30.31
C ILE A 120 28.54 8.31 30.42
N TYR A 121 29.06 9.03 29.42
CA TYR A 121 30.43 9.54 29.40
C TYR A 121 30.45 11.07 29.41
N LYS A 122 31.33 11.67 30.22
CA LYS A 122 31.72 13.09 30.12
C LYS A 122 33.07 13.20 29.41
N LEU A 123 33.10 13.93 28.30
CA LEU A 123 34.27 14.11 27.46
C LEU A 123 34.72 15.58 27.46
N ALA A 124 35.99 15.84 27.75
CA ALA A 124 36.61 17.13 27.50
C ALA A 124 37.10 17.19 26.05
N VAL A 125 36.79 18.30 25.38
CA VAL A 125 37.26 18.62 24.04
C VAL A 125 38.41 19.63 24.16
N SER A 126 39.57 19.31 23.58
CA SER A 126 40.73 20.23 23.57
C SER A 126 40.63 21.26 22.44
N GLU A 127 41.46 22.32 22.48
CA GLU A 127 41.59 23.30 21.37
C GLU A 127 41.93 22.68 20.00
N SER A 128 42.42 21.43 19.99
CA SER A 128 42.70 20.64 18.79
C SER A 128 41.68 19.52 18.54
N PHE A 129 40.51 19.60 19.17
CA PHE A 129 39.36 18.68 19.06
C PHE A 129 39.71 17.19 19.27
N VAL A 130 40.79 16.94 20.03
CA VAL A 130 41.05 15.64 20.63
C VAL A 130 40.16 15.52 21.86
N PHE A 131 39.25 14.55 21.82
CA PHE A 131 38.42 14.15 22.95
C PHE A 131 39.25 13.42 24.01
N SER A 132 38.95 13.66 25.27
CA SER A 132 39.43 12.85 26.39
C SER A 132 38.31 12.59 27.37
N GLN A 133 38.14 11.32 27.78
CA GLN A 133 37.20 10.94 28.82
C GLN A 133 37.65 11.56 30.16
N VAL A 134 36.78 12.39 30.74
CA VAL A 134 36.94 12.99 32.07
C VAL A 134 36.30 12.09 33.11
N GLU A 135 35.11 11.61 32.80
CA GLU A 135 34.21 10.92 33.70
C GLU A 135 33.41 9.87 32.92
N GLN A 136 33.01 8.79 33.59
CA GLN A 136 32.12 7.77 33.06
C GLN A 136 31.32 7.21 34.22
N TRP A 137 30.01 7.16 34.04
CA TRP A 137 29.08 6.57 34.99
C TRP A 137 28.59 5.26 34.37
N ASN A 138 28.92 4.13 35.02
CA ASN A 138 28.68 2.79 34.49
C ASN A 138 28.44 1.73 35.57
N GLY A 139 27.58 0.75 35.27
CA GLY A 139 27.37 -0.44 36.09
C GLY A 139 25.95 -1.01 35.98
N GLU A 140 25.83 -2.33 36.12
CA GLU A 140 24.55 -3.07 36.09
C GLU A 140 23.58 -2.75 37.26
N GLU A 141 23.98 -1.83 38.15
CA GLU A 141 23.14 -1.28 39.24
C GLU A 141 22.93 0.24 39.13
N ILE A 142 23.46 0.92 38.09
CA ILE A 142 23.41 2.38 37.94
C ILE A 142 22.44 2.83 36.84
N PHE A 143 22.55 2.29 35.62
CA PHE A 143 21.63 2.64 34.52
C PHE A 143 21.15 1.40 33.77
N GLY A 144 19.92 1.45 33.24
CA GLY A 144 19.38 0.43 32.35
C GLY A 144 19.28 0.93 30.91
N TYR A 145 18.34 1.83 30.62
CA TYR A 145 18.18 2.42 29.28
C TYR A 145 17.86 3.91 29.37
N ILE A 146 18.83 4.74 28.97
CA ILE A 146 18.68 6.20 29.01
C ILE A 146 17.96 6.67 27.74
N GLY A 147 16.72 7.16 27.92
CA GLY A 147 15.89 7.71 26.85
C GLY A 147 16.36 9.07 26.36
N GLY A 148 16.92 9.90 27.25
CA GLY A 148 17.47 11.21 26.89
C GLY A 148 18.37 11.81 27.97
N LEU A 149 19.03 12.92 27.63
CA LEU A 149 19.86 13.74 28.51
C LEU A 149 19.40 15.21 28.45
N ALA A 150 19.69 15.98 29.51
CA ALA A 150 19.73 17.45 29.45
C ALA A 150 20.73 17.99 30.49
N VAL A 151 21.26 19.18 30.30
CA VAL A 151 22.18 19.83 31.25
C VAL A 151 21.67 21.21 31.65
N ASP A 152 21.66 21.51 32.94
CA ASP A 152 21.39 22.87 33.44
C ASP A 152 22.62 23.75 33.21
N SER A 153 22.50 24.70 32.27
CA SER A 153 23.56 25.64 31.93
C SER A 153 24.00 26.55 33.09
N GLU A 154 23.17 26.85 34.10
CA GLU A 154 23.59 27.68 35.23
C GLU A 154 24.34 26.88 36.31
N SER A 155 23.86 25.67 36.66
CA SER A 155 24.46 24.87 37.75
C SER A 155 25.50 23.84 37.29
N GLY A 156 25.51 23.47 36.01
CA GLY A 156 26.36 22.40 35.47
C GLY A 156 25.89 20.98 35.84
N LYS A 157 24.69 20.82 36.40
CA LYS A 157 24.07 19.52 36.69
C LYS A 157 23.62 18.84 35.39
N LEU A 158 24.07 17.61 35.17
CA LEU A 158 23.55 16.74 34.11
C LEU A 158 22.35 15.94 34.65
N TYR A 159 21.31 15.80 33.84
CA TYR A 159 20.13 15.00 34.10
C TYR A 159 19.99 13.90 33.04
N ALA A 160 19.61 12.70 33.46
CA ALA A 160 19.37 11.56 32.57
C ALA A 160 18.05 10.85 32.92
N ALA A 161 17.21 10.59 31.91
CA ALA A 161 15.97 9.83 32.07
C ALA A 161 16.22 8.34 31.78
N ASP A 162 16.16 7.50 32.82
CA ASP A 162 16.25 6.05 32.72
C ASP A 162 14.85 5.43 32.65
N ASN A 163 14.51 4.91 31.47
CA ASN A 163 13.24 4.24 31.18
C ASN A 163 13.16 2.86 31.83
N TYR A 164 14.28 2.14 31.94
CA TYR A 164 14.31 0.76 32.42
C TYR A 164 14.15 0.67 33.94
N TYR A 165 14.79 1.58 34.69
CA TYR A 165 14.57 1.71 36.13
C TYR A 165 13.44 2.68 36.49
N ASN A 166 12.87 3.40 35.52
CA ASN A 166 11.94 4.51 35.72
C ASN A 166 12.48 5.50 36.76
N LYS A 167 13.64 6.09 36.48
CA LYS A 167 14.33 7.03 37.37
C LYS A 167 14.94 8.18 36.59
N ILE A 168 14.88 9.36 37.17
CA ILE A 168 15.73 10.48 36.77
C ILE A 168 16.98 10.45 37.66
N TRP A 169 18.14 10.57 37.03
CA TRP A 169 19.44 10.65 37.68
C TRP A 169 19.97 12.08 37.60
N ILE A 170 20.41 12.63 38.73
CA ILE A 170 21.16 13.90 38.78
C ILE A 170 22.64 13.56 38.93
N LEU A 171 23.47 14.07 38.02
CA LEU A 171 24.89 13.77 37.93
C LEU A 171 25.70 15.07 38.12
N GLU A 172 26.41 15.14 39.24
CA GLU A 172 27.39 16.18 39.59
C GLU A 172 28.81 15.59 39.51
N ALA A 173 29.82 16.42 39.20
CA ALA A 173 31.18 15.95 38.98
C ALA A 173 31.87 15.44 40.27
N GLY A 174 32.21 14.15 40.32
CA GLY A 174 32.83 13.49 41.46
C GLY A 174 32.43 12.02 41.65
N GLU A 175 32.43 11.55 42.90
CA GLU A 175 31.71 10.32 43.25
C GLU A 175 30.23 10.53 42.89
N PRO A 176 29.56 9.59 42.19
CA PRO A 176 28.18 9.77 41.77
C PRO A 176 27.28 10.01 42.99
N VAL A 177 26.77 11.24 43.11
CA VAL A 177 25.79 11.58 44.13
C VAL A 177 24.54 10.77 43.80
N SER A 178 24.26 9.72 44.57
CA SER A 178 23.13 8.82 44.37
C SER A 178 21.80 9.46 44.79
N ALA A 179 21.57 10.69 44.33
CA ALA A 179 20.27 11.34 44.26
C ALA A 179 19.53 10.81 43.03
N SER A 180 19.22 9.52 43.04
CA SER A 180 18.04 9.06 42.33
C SER A 180 16.82 9.76 42.92
N LEU A 181 15.84 10.11 42.10
CA LEU A 181 14.59 10.71 42.57
C LEU A 181 13.65 9.67 43.19
N ASP A 182 14.13 9.02 44.24
CA ASP A 182 13.35 8.23 45.18
C ASP A 182 12.47 9.22 45.97
N SER A 183 11.20 9.31 45.57
CA SER A 183 10.23 10.32 45.97
C SER A 183 10.22 10.68 47.46
N TYR A 184 10.71 11.88 47.79
CA TYR A 184 10.20 12.61 48.95
C TYR A 184 8.96 13.41 48.52
N ASP A 185 7.82 13.11 49.17
CA ASP A 185 6.52 13.77 49.01
C ASP A 185 5.79 13.64 47.64
N ILE A 186 6.05 12.57 46.87
CA ILE A 186 5.02 11.97 45.99
C ILE A 186 4.61 10.64 46.63
N GLY A 187 3.50 10.65 47.38
CA GLY A 187 3.21 9.59 48.34
C GLY A 187 2.40 8.41 47.82
N ASP A 188 3.05 7.28 47.55
CA ASP A 188 2.44 5.94 47.64
C ASP A 188 3.47 4.88 48.12
N GLU A 189 3.01 3.69 48.51
CA GLU A 189 3.79 2.71 49.28
C GLU A 189 4.78 1.85 48.44
N GLY A 190 5.92 2.45 48.08
CA GLY A 190 7.17 1.69 47.85
C GLY A 190 7.50 1.25 46.41
N GLY A 191 6.94 1.93 45.41
CA GLY A 191 7.39 1.86 44.01
C GLY A 191 8.25 3.07 43.60
N SER A 192 8.71 3.11 42.35
CA SER A 192 9.17 4.36 41.73
C SER A 192 7.96 5.26 41.43
N PRO A 193 8.04 6.59 41.58
CA PRO A 193 6.94 7.49 41.23
C PRO A 193 6.76 7.70 39.72
N PHE A 194 7.63 7.12 38.87
CA PHE A 194 7.62 7.25 37.40
C PHE A 194 7.23 5.91 36.72
N HIS A 195 6.68 5.98 35.50
CA HIS A 195 6.03 4.88 34.77
C HIS A 195 6.71 4.55 33.42
N GLN A 196 7.05 5.57 32.63
CA GLN A 196 7.76 5.42 31.35
C GLN A 196 8.37 6.75 30.91
N LEU A 197 9.64 6.99 31.24
CA LEU A 197 10.36 8.22 30.86
C LEU A 197 10.84 8.16 29.39
N SER A 198 10.64 9.20 28.59
CA SER A 198 11.17 9.27 27.20
C SER A 198 12.17 10.39 26.98
N ALA A 199 11.82 11.64 27.32
CA ALA A 199 12.57 12.85 26.97
C ALA A 199 12.60 13.86 28.12
N LEU A 200 13.61 14.71 28.15
CA LEU A 200 13.72 15.80 29.13
C LEU A 200 14.36 17.06 28.54
N THR A 201 14.11 18.21 29.18
CA THR A 201 14.73 19.50 28.86
C THR A 201 14.80 20.39 30.11
N VAL A 202 15.61 21.45 30.09
CA VAL A 202 15.77 22.39 31.22
C VAL A 202 15.45 23.80 30.74
N ASP A 203 14.62 24.54 31.47
CA ASP A 203 14.32 25.95 31.15
C ASP A 203 15.41 26.92 31.65
N HIS A 204 15.39 28.16 31.15
CA HIS A 204 16.36 29.20 31.51
C HIS A 204 16.23 29.72 32.98
N ALA A 205 15.40 29.08 33.81
CA ALA A 205 15.33 29.30 35.25
C ALA A 205 15.74 28.03 36.05
N GLY A 206 16.36 27.05 35.39
CA GLY A 206 16.87 25.82 36.00
C GLY A 206 15.79 24.80 36.34
N ASN A 207 14.56 24.94 35.84
CA ASN A 207 13.53 23.93 36.06
C ASN A 207 13.66 22.81 35.03
N LEU A 208 13.70 21.58 35.51
CA LEU A 208 13.75 20.38 34.71
C LEU A 208 12.33 19.96 34.31
N TYR A 209 12.09 19.72 33.03
CA TYR A 209 10.85 19.16 32.50
C TYR A 209 11.12 17.75 31.95
N VAL A 210 10.27 16.79 32.32
CA VAL A 210 10.42 15.38 31.90
C VAL A 210 9.08 14.79 31.48
N SER A 211 9.05 14.02 30.40
CA SER A 211 7.90 13.18 30.03
C SER A 211 7.84 11.93 30.91
N ASP A 212 6.65 11.57 31.35
CA ASP A 212 6.39 10.29 32.02
C ASP A 212 5.04 9.75 31.56
N GLU A 213 5.05 8.70 30.73
CA GLU A 213 3.83 8.14 30.10
C GLU A 213 2.97 9.25 29.44
N ASN A 214 1.78 9.55 29.98
CA ASN A 214 0.83 10.54 29.47
C ASN A 214 0.87 11.90 30.20
N ARG A 215 1.90 12.15 31.01
CA ARG A 215 2.06 13.35 31.83
C ARG A 215 3.43 14.00 31.66
N ILE A 216 3.51 15.27 32.09
CA ILE A 216 4.75 16.06 32.08
C ILE A 216 4.99 16.59 33.49
N LEU A 217 6.18 16.35 34.02
CA LEU A 217 6.60 16.74 35.35
C LEU A 217 7.52 17.96 35.27
N LYS A 218 7.20 19.05 35.98
CA LYS A 218 8.11 20.19 36.18
C LYS A 218 8.75 20.06 37.56
N LEU A 219 10.06 19.88 37.58
CA LEU A 219 10.89 19.68 38.75
C LEU A 219 11.80 20.90 38.98
N ASP A 220 12.20 21.13 40.22
CA ASP A 220 13.33 22.04 40.51
C ASP A 220 14.68 21.38 40.15
N ASN A 221 15.76 22.14 40.23
CA ASN A 221 17.11 21.65 39.95
C ASN A 221 17.66 20.67 41.02
N GLU A 222 16.88 20.32 42.04
CA GLU A 222 17.12 19.18 42.93
C GLU A 222 16.10 18.04 42.72
N GLY A 223 15.31 18.11 41.65
CA GLY A 223 14.35 17.08 41.26
C GLY A 223 13.06 17.06 42.07
N ARG A 224 12.77 18.07 42.90
CA ARG A 224 11.51 18.13 43.65
C ARG A 224 10.39 18.56 42.73
N LEU A 225 9.22 17.92 42.84
CA LEU A 225 8.06 18.29 42.04
C LEU A 225 7.59 19.71 42.38
N LEU A 226 7.74 20.63 41.42
CA LEU A 226 7.18 21.98 41.50
C LEU A 226 5.73 22.00 41.02
N ASP A 227 5.46 21.30 39.91
CA ASP A 227 4.14 21.17 39.32
C ASP A 227 4.07 19.97 38.37
N GLN A 228 2.88 19.49 38.04
CA GLN A 228 2.68 18.47 37.01
C GLN A 228 1.46 18.75 36.13
N TRP A 229 1.61 18.44 34.85
CA TRP A 229 0.49 18.34 33.92
C TRP A 229 0.15 16.88 33.67
N GLN A 230 -1.11 16.50 33.85
CA GLN A 230 -1.62 15.17 33.50
C GLN A 230 -3.03 15.28 32.92
N GLY A 231 -3.26 14.61 31.80
CA GLY A 231 -4.59 14.42 31.24
C GLY A 231 -5.45 13.52 32.12
N SER A 232 -6.64 13.98 32.52
CA SER A 232 -7.49 13.24 33.45
C SER A 232 -8.46 12.30 32.72
N GLU A 233 -8.20 10.99 32.74
CA GLU A 233 -9.23 9.99 32.40
C GLU A 233 -10.34 10.01 33.47
N GLY A 234 -11.48 10.62 33.14
CA GLY A 234 -12.56 10.83 34.09
C GLY A 234 -13.92 11.04 33.43
N ASN A 235 -14.95 10.39 33.98
CA ASN A 235 -16.32 10.39 33.47
C ASN A 235 -16.87 11.80 33.20
N GLU A 236 -17.72 11.91 32.17
CA GLU A 236 -18.23 13.17 31.58
C GLU A 236 -18.83 14.19 32.58
N GLU A 237 -19.33 13.75 33.74
CA GLU A 237 -19.85 14.66 34.78
C GLU A 237 -18.79 15.57 35.42
N GLN A 238 -17.48 15.25 35.35
CA GLN A 238 -16.41 16.13 35.86
C GLN A 238 -15.77 17.03 34.79
N LEU A 239 -15.84 16.67 33.50
CA LEU A 239 -15.18 17.39 32.40
C LEU A 239 -15.68 18.83 32.17
N ASN A 240 -16.84 19.19 32.73
CA ASN A 240 -17.50 20.49 32.51
C ASN A 240 -16.82 21.71 33.22
N ARG A 241 -15.54 21.62 33.58
CA ARG A 241 -14.79 22.70 34.27
C ARG A 241 -13.30 22.87 33.93
N SER A 242 -12.64 21.97 33.19
CA SER A 242 -11.19 22.02 33.00
C SER A 242 -10.80 21.79 31.54
N THR A 243 -9.96 22.67 31.00
CA THR A 243 -9.52 22.68 29.58
C THR A 243 -8.19 21.94 29.38
N HIS A 244 -8.13 20.67 29.80
CA HIS A 244 -6.93 19.86 29.62
C HIS A 244 -6.96 19.11 28.28
N VAL A 245 -5.83 19.16 27.59
CA VAL A 245 -5.50 18.28 26.46
C VAL A 245 -5.15 16.88 27.01
N MET A 246 -5.12 15.85 26.16
CA MET A 246 -4.45 14.57 26.45
C MET A 246 -3.21 14.49 25.57
N ILE A 247 -2.16 13.79 25.99
CA ILE A 247 -0.98 13.45 25.16
C ILE A 247 -0.85 11.93 25.15
N ASP A 248 -0.53 11.36 23.99
CA ASP A 248 -0.57 9.91 23.74
C ASP A 248 0.85 9.30 23.74
N GLU A 249 1.81 9.98 23.09
CA GLU A 249 3.22 9.57 23.08
C GLU A 249 4.12 10.79 22.88
N ILE A 250 5.09 11.05 23.79
CA ILE A 250 6.02 12.18 23.66
C ILE A 250 7.29 11.73 22.92
N GLY A 251 7.49 12.27 21.70
CA GLY A 251 8.71 12.08 20.91
C GLY A 251 9.84 13.02 21.35
N GLY A 252 9.56 14.32 21.42
CA GLY A 252 10.53 15.37 21.75
C GLY A 252 9.94 16.51 22.57
N ILE A 253 10.82 17.23 23.28
CA ILE A 253 10.46 18.27 24.25
C ILE A 253 11.49 19.42 24.25
N ALA A 254 11.02 20.65 24.16
CA ALA A 254 11.88 21.85 24.16
C ALA A 254 11.24 22.98 24.99
N ALA A 255 12.06 23.78 25.67
CA ALA A 255 11.62 24.95 26.43
C ALA A 255 12.12 26.26 25.79
N ASP A 256 11.30 27.33 25.83
CA ASP A 256 11.75 28.67 25.46
C ASP A 256 12.26 29.50 26.66
N SER A 257 12.90 30.63 26.37
CA SER A 257 13.46 31.56 27.37
C SER A 257 12.40 32.25 28.25
N SER A 258 11.11 32.05 27.98
CA SER A 258 9.98 32.50 28.82
C SER A 258 9.38 31.37 29.67
N GLY A 259 9.90 30.14 29.56
CA GLY A 259 9.38 28.97 30.26
C GLY A 259 8.10 28.38 29.64
N ASN A 260 7.80 28.69 28.36
CA ASN A 260 6.82 27.89 27.63
C ASN A 260 7.49 26.59 27.16
N LEU A 261 6.73 25.50 27.20
CA LEU A 261 7.17 24.17 26.80
C LEU A 261 6.52 23.77 25.47
N TYR A 262 7.28 23.20 24.55
CA TYR A 262 6.83 22.72 23.25
C TYR A 262 7.10 21.21 23.16
N VAL A 263 6.10 20.44 22.74
CA VAL A 263 6.09 18.97 22.83
C VAL A 263 5.54 18.39 21.53
N THR A 264 6.22 17.41 20.95
CA THR A 264 5.67 16.58 19.87
C THR A 264 4.91 15.40 20.47
N ASP A 265 3.60 15.39 20.24
CA ASP A 265 2.70 14.31 20.61
C ASP A 265 2.55 13.40 19.38
N ARG A 266 3.46 12.43 19.33
CA ARG A 266 3.86 11.65 18.16
C ARG A 266 2.71 10.81 17.61
N SER A 267 2.12 9.96 18.44
CA SER A 267 0.99 9.10 18.05
C SER A 267 -0.30 9.89 17.80
N SER A 268 -0.44 11.11 18.36
CA SER A 268 -1.52 12.04 18.01
C SER A 268 -1.23 12.95 16.79
N ASN A 269 -0.07 12.79 16.12
CA ASN A 269 0.36 13.56 14.95
C ASN A 269 0.30 15.09 15.12
N ARG A 270 0.78 15.62 16.25
CA ARG A 270 0.63 17.05 16.57
C ARG A 270 1.72 17.62 17.48
N VAL A 271 1.70 18.94 17.64
CA VAL A 271 2.55 19.73 18.53
C VAL A 271 1.69 20.45 19.56
N VAL A 272 2.08 20.38 20.82
CA VAL A 272 1.44 21.04 21.95
C VAL A 272 2.40 22.05 22.58
N ARG A 273 1.98 23.31 22.73
CA ARG A 273 2.67 24.30 23.56
C ARG A 273 1.92 24.52 24.86
N PHE A 274 2.60 24.38 26.00
CA PHE A 274 2.12 24.79 27.31
C PHE A 274 2.76 26.13 27.71
N ASP A 275 1.98 27.03 28.32
CA ASP A 275 2.54 28.15 29.06
C ASP A 275 2.90 27.76 30.50
N SER A 276 3.48 28.70 31.26
CA SER A 276 3.85 28.52 32.68
C SER A 276 2.67 28.36 33.65
N SER A 277 1.45 28.15 33.15
CA SER A 277 0.23 27.79 33.90
C SER A 277 -0.49 26.60 33.25
N TRP A 278 0.21 25.85 32.40
CA TRP A 278 -0.24 24.70 31.62
C TRP A 278 -1.45 24.97 30.70
N ASN A 279 -1.66 26.22 30.27
CA ASN A 279 -2.62 26.49 29.20
C ASN A 279 -2.07 25.96 27.87
N ALA A 280 -2.69 24.90 27.36
CA ALA A 280 -2.28 24.26 26.10
C ALA A 280 -2.78 25.04 24.87
N ALA A 281 -1.87 25.28 23.93
CA ALA A 281 -2.18 25.54 22.52
C ALA A 281 -1.73 24.33 21.69
N VAL A 282 -2.47 23.99 20.63
CA VAL A 282 -2.24 22.79 19.82
C VAL A 282 -2.27 23.14 18.34
N ILE A 283 -1.33 22.59 17.57
CA ILE A 283 -1.36 22.56 16.11
C ILE A 283 -1.02 21.14 15.63
N GLY A 284 -1.69 20.64 14.60
CA GLY A 284 -1.46 19.28 14.09
C GLY A 284 -2.69 18.39 14.10
N GLU A 285 -2.73 17.57 13.05
CA GLU A 285 -3.58 16.39 12.84
C GLU A 285 -2.82 15.50 11.83
N GLU A 286 -3.21 14.22 11.69
CA GLU A 286 -2.62 13.30 10.71
C GLU A 286 -2.77 13.87 9.28
N GLY A 287 -1.64 14.05 8.57
CA GLY A 287 -1.67 14.45 7.17
C GLY A 287 -0.41 15.14 6.65
N ARG A 288 -0.52 15.66 5.42
CA ARG A 288 0.62 16.15 4.62
C ARG A 288 0.61 17.65 4.33
N ARG A 289 -0.39 18.40 4.81
CA ARG A 289 -0.45 19.86 4.63
C ARG A 289 0.43 20.58 5.65
N ASN A 290 0.65 21.87 5.45
CA ASN A 290 1.29 22.72 6.45
C ASN A 290 0.43 22.76 7.72
N GLY A 291 1.03 22.53 8.89
CA GLY A 291 0.31 22.37 10.16
C GLY A 291 -0.40 21.02 10.35
N GLN A 292 -0.11 20.03 9.51
CA GLN A 292 -0.41 18.59 9.72
C GLN A 292 0.92 17.82 9.84
N PHE A 293 0.91 16.64 10.46
CA PHE A 293 2.14 15.85 10.68
C PHE A 293 1.91 14.33 10.45
N ASP A 294 3.00 13.56 10.38
CA ASP A 294 3.04 12.09 10.32
C ASP A 294 4.21 11.57 11.19
N GLN A 295 3.89 11.21 12.43
CA GLN A 295 4.79 10.98 13.58
C GLN A 295 5.91 12.02 13.72
N PRO A 296 5.61 13.24 14.20
CA PRO A 296 6.64 14.23 14.47
C PRO A 296 7.51 13.82 15.66
N GLU A 297 8.84 14.00 15.54
CA GLU A 297 9.84 13.55 16.51
C GLU A 297 10.56 14.75 17.15
N GLY A 298 11.77 15.09 16.68
CA GLY A 298 12.56 16.20 17.21
C GLY A 298 11.90 17.57 17.06
N ILE A 299 12.08 18.41 18.08
CA ILE A 299 11.55 19.76 18.16
C ILE A 299 12.57 20.71 18.80
N ALA A 300 12.79 21.85 18.17
CA ALA A 300 13.76 22.85 18.62
C ALA A 300 13.14 24.27 18.59
N VAL A 301 13.57 25.13 19.51
CA VAL A 301 13.10 26.53 19.60
C VAL A 301 14.29 27.48 19.51
N ALA A 302 14.28 28.36 18.51
CA ALA A 302 15.33 29.37 18.33
C ALA A 302 15.14 30.56 19.28
N GLY A 303 16.22 31.31 19.52
CA GLY A 303 16.21 32.51 20.38
C GLY A 303 15.32 33.66 19.93
N ASP A 304 14.73 33.61 18.72
CA ASP A 304 13.71 34.55 18.24
C ASP A 304 12.26 34.09 18.51
N GLY A 305 12.08 32.88 19.06
CA GLY A 305 10.77 32.25 19.29
C GLY A 305 10.24 31.43 18.10
N SER A 306 11.03 31.22 17.04
CA SER A 306 10.71 30.26 15.98
C SER A 306 10.78 28.83 16.51
N VAL A 307 9.78 28.01 16.21
CA VAL A 307 9.72 26.57 16.55
C VAL A 307 9.93 25.75 15.29
N TYR A 308 10.77 24.72 15.35
CA TYR A 308 11.10 23.84 14.23
C TYR A 308 10.81 22.39 14.61
N VAL A 309 10.19 21.64 13.70
CA VAL A 309 9.63 20.31 13.99
C VAL A 309 9.99 19.33 12.87
N ALA A 310 10.65 18.22 13.22
CA ALA A 310 10.94 17.11 12.31
C ALA A 310 9.67 16.28 12.08
N ASP A 311 9.19 16.26 10.84
CA ASP A 311 7.92 15.63 10.45
C ASP A 311 8.25 14.30 9.74
N LYS A 312 8.60 13.29 10.55
CA LYS A 312 9.44 12.13 10.18
C LYS A 312 8.96 11.43 8.91
N TYR A 313 7.72 10.93 8.88
CA TYR A 313 7.23 10.15 7.72
C TYR A 313 6.67 11.00 6.59
N ASN A 314 6.50 12.31 6.81
CA ASN A 314 6.33 13.29 5.73
C ASN A 314 7.67 13.72 5.08
N ASN A 315 8.82 13.35 5.66
CA ASN A 315 10.17 13.58 5.13
C ASN A 315 10.48 15.07 4.89
N ARG A 316 10.17 15.90 5.89
CA ARG A 316 10.28 17.37 5.83
C ARG A 316 10.48 17.97 7.23
N VAL A 317 10.77 19.26 7.28
CA VAL A 317 10.76 20.06 8.51
C VAL A 317 9.77 21.22 8.35
N GLN A 318 9.03 21.52 9.43
CA GLN A 318 8.08 22.62 9.48
C GLN A 318 8.51 23.68 10.50
N LYS A 319 8.36 24.96 10.13
CA LYS A 319 8.66 26.13 10.96
C LYS A 319 7.36 26.82 11.39
N PHE A 320 7.28 27.16 12.68
CA PHE A 320 6.16 27.88 13.31
C PHE A 320 6.67 29.09 14.10
N ASP A 321 5.79 30.00 14.47
CA ASP A 321 6.06 31.02 15.50
C ASP A 321 5.75 30.49 16.92
N ALA A 322 6.11 31.25 17.94
CA ALA A 322 5.79 30.95 19.34
C ALA A 322 4.28 30.84 19.62
N ALA A 323 3.42 31.36 18.73
CA ALA A 323 1.96 31.21 18.79
C ALA A 323 1.45 29.94 18.08
N LEU A 324 2.36 29.05 17.64
CA LEU A 324 2.09 27.85 16.82
C LEU A 324 1.37 28.17 15.50
N GLN A 325 1.53 29.37 14.96
CA GLN A 325 1.13 29.68 13.58
C GLN A 325 2.21 29.16 12.62
N HIS A 326 1.78 28.46 11.58
CA HIS A 326 2.68 27.99 10.53
C HIS A 326 3.34 29.17 9.81
N LEU A 327 4.67 29.11 9.67
CA LEU A 327 5.47 30.11 8.96
C LEU A 327 5.98 29.57 7.63
N ASP A 328 6.59 28.37 7.62
CA ASP A 328 7.23 27.81 6.43
C ASP A 328 7.43 26.28 6.51
N THR A 329 7.67 25.64 5.37
CA THR A 329 7.88 24.17 5.26
C THR A 329 8.94 23.90 4.20
N TRP A 330 9.96 23.10 4.52
CA TRP A 330 10.97 22.67 3.55
C TRP A 330 11.32 21.19 3.70
N GLY A 331 11.83 20.59 2.62
CA GLY A 331 12.06 19.16 2.53
C GLY A 331 11.01 18.40 1.72
N SER A 332 11.46 17.28 1.17
CA SER A 332 10.66 16.26 0.50
C SER A 332 11.40 14.93 0.58
N LEU A 333 10.70 13.79 0.42
CA LEU A 333 11.34 12.48 0.34
C LEU A 333 12.43 12.43 -0.75
N GLY A 334 13.67 12.08 -0.36
CA GLY A 334 14.78 11.82 -1.28
C GLY A 334 16.17 12.06 -0.68
N GLY A 335 17.21 11.85 -1.49
CA GLY A 335 18.62 11.93 -1.08
C GLY A 335 19.40 13.13 -1.64
N GLU A 336 18.78 14.02 -2.41
CA GLU A 336 19.43 15.27 -2.87
C GLU A 336 19.54 16.30 -1.74
N SER A 337 20.40 17.31 -1.89
CA SER A 337 20.53 18.40 -0.92
C SER A 337 19.21 19.15 -0.72
N GLY A 338 18.76 19.29 0.54
CA GLY A 338 17.45 19.84 0.88
C GLY A 338 16.26 18.88 0.77
N GLN A 339 16.51 17.61 0.43
CA GLN A 339 15.56 16.50 0.60
C GLN A 339 15.87 15.72 1.88
N PHE A 340 14.93 14.96 2.42
CA PHE A 340 15.15 14.13 3.62
C PHE A 340 14.60 12.72 3.42
N TYR A 341 15.02 11.79 4.27
CA TYR A 341 14.37 10.50 4.48
C TYR A 341 14.35 10.21 5.99
N MET A 342 13.16 10.21 6.59
CA MET A 342 12.95 10.07 8.03
C MET A 342 13.82 11.02 8.90
N PRO A 343 13.72 12.35 8.73
CA PRO A 343 14.43 13.28 9.62
C PRO A 343 14.00 13.08 11.08
N GLU A 344 14.97 13.03 12.00
CA GLU A 344 14.73 12.56 13.37
C GLU A 344 14.87 13.67 14.43
N ASN A 345 16.02 14.36 14.49
CA ASN A 345 16.26 15.44 15.46
C ASN A 345 16.75 16.75 14.78
N ILE A 346 16.65 17.87 15.51
CA ILE A 346 16.98 19.22 15.05
C ILE A 346 17.77 19.96 16.15
N ALA A 347 18.92 20.52 15.78
CA ALA A 347 19.69 21.45 16.61
C ALA A 347 19.78 22.84 15.96
N ILE A 348 20.03 23.89 16.76
CA ILE A 348 20.08 25.28 16.29
C ILE A 348 21.25 26.00 16.96
N ASP A 349 22.20 26.53 16.18
CA ASP A 349 23.35 27.26 16.73
C ASP A 349 23.04 28.71 17.15
N ALA A 350 24.01 29.34 17.80
CA ALA A 350 23.89 30.71 18.33
C ALA A 350 23.72 31.81 17.25
N ASP A 351 24.06 31.55 15.98
CA ASP A 351 23.81 32.45 14.85
C ASP A 351 22.45 32.16 14.17
N GLY A 352 21.77 31.08 14.57
CA GLY A 352 20.47 30.66 14.08
C GLY A 352 20.52 29.76 12.84
N SER A 353 21.65 29.10 12.57
CA SER A 353 21.68 28.00 11.59
C SER A 353 20.97 26.78 12.16
N ILE A 354 20.29 26.02 11.30
CA ILE A 354 19.49 24.85 11.66
C ILE A 354 20.19 23.60 11.15
N TYR A 355 20.37 22.60 12.01
CA TYR A 355 20.97 21.31 11.68
C TYR A 355 19.91 20.22 11.85
N VAL A 356 19.77 19.34 10.86
CA VAL A 356 18.76 18.27 10.87
C VAL A 356 19.48 16.93 10.72
N SER A 357 19.24 15.97 11.62
CA SER A 357 19.68 14.59 11.43
C SER A 357 18.74 13.89 10.45
N ASP A 358 19.29 13.52 9.30
CA ASP A 358 18.57 12.93 8.17
C ASP A 358 18.78 11.41 8.20
N LEU A 359 18.17 10.76 9.21
CA LEU A 359 18.47 9.40 9.65
C LEU A 359 18.50 8.39 8.50
N GLY A 360 17.45 8.36 7.67
CA GLY A 360 17.32 7.38 6.58
C GLY A 360 18.35 7.58 5.46
N ASN A 361 18.88 8.78 5.29
CA ASN A 361 19.98 9.10 4.37
C ASN A 361 21.37 9.01 5.02
N ASN A 362 21.45 8.79 6.34
CA ASN A 362 22.69 8.71 7.13
C ASN A 362 23.60 9.95 6.96
N ARG A 363 22.99 11.15 7.03
CA ARG A 363 23.69 12.45 6.94
C ARG A 363 23.16 13.48 7.94
N VAL A 364 23.87 14.59 8.08
CA VAL A 364 23.37 15.83 8.70
C VAL A 364 23.34 16.92 7.64
N GLN A 365 22.26 17.70 7.61
CA GLN A 365 22.12 18.84 6.69
C GLN A 365 21.97 20.15 7.46
N LYS A 366 22.59 21.22 6.95
CA LYS A 366 22.56 22.56 7.52
C LYS A 366 21.79 23.55 6.64
N PHE A 367 21.00 24.39 7.29
CA PHE A 367 20.22 25.47 6.66
C PHE A 367 20.45 26.81 7.37
N ASP A 368 20.29 27.92 6.65
CA ASP A 368 20.23 29.25 7.28
C ASP A 368 18.86 29.52 7.94
N ASN A 369 18.75 30.62 8.70
CA ASN A 369 17.48 31.04 9.33
C ASN A 369 16.35 31.42 8.35
N ARG A 370 16.60 31.32 7.04
CA ARG A 370 15.66 31.48 5.92
C ARG A 370 15.48 30.18 5.12
N LEU A 371 15.90 29.05 5.67
CA LEU A 371 15.73 27.69 5.13
C LEU A 371 16.50 27.42 3.83
N ASN A 372 17.48 28.24 3.48
CA ASN A 372 18.38 27.94 2.36
C ASN A 372 19.37 26.86 2.82
N PHE A 373 19.47 25.78 2.05
CA PHE A 373 20.53 24.78 2.23
C PHE A 373 21.92 25.43 2.14
N LEU A 374 22.81 25.06 3.05
CA LEU A 374 24.19 25.57 3.12
C LEU A 374 25.21 24.47 2.80
N GLU A 375 25.16 23.36 3.54
CA GLU A 375 26.16 22.28 3.55
C GLU A 375 25.54 20.99 4.11
N GLU A 376 26.13 19.84 3.77
CA GLU A 376 25.77 18.52 4.31
C GLU A 376 27.01 17.69 4.57
N GLU A 377 26.97 16.83 5.60
CA GLU A 377 28.06 15.93 5.98
C GLU A 377 27.51 14.51 6.16
N GLY A 378 28.24 13.50 5.69
CA GLY A 378 27.76 12.12 5.56
C GLY A 378 26.89 11.87 4.31
N GLY A 379 26.28 10.68 4.24
CA GLY A 379 25.44 10.23 3.12
C GLY A 379 26.20 9.89 1.82
N ASP A 380 26.16 8.62 1.40
CA ASP A 380 26.54 8.23 0.03
C ASP A 380 25.26 8.17 -0.83
N SER A 381 24.74 9.36 -1.18
CA SER A 381 23.39 9.60 -1.76
C SER A 381 23.13 8.98 -3.13
N ASN A 382 24.00 8.09 -3.59
CA ASN A 382 23.97 7.40 -4.87
C ASN A 382 24.31 5.90 -4.76
N PHE A 383 24.35 5.31 -3.56
CA PHE A 383 24.62 3.87 -3.38
C PHE A 383 23.57 3.14 -2.52
N SER A 384 22.36 2.98 -3.08
CA SER A 384 21.36 2.02 -2.63
C SER A 384 21.42 0.77 -3.54
N PRO A 385 22.11 -0.31 -3.15
CA PRO A 385 22.24 -1.49 -4.01
C PRO A 385 20.91 -2.24 -4.14
N TYR A 386 20.55 -2.67 -5.35
CA TYR A 386 19.33 -3.42 -5.63
C TYR A 386 19.62 -4.91 -5.83
N GLY A 387 20.34 -5.29 -6.90
CA GLY A 387 20.75 -6.67 -7.18
C GLY A 387 22.26 -6.84 -7.30
N LEU A 388 22.72 -8.10 -7.32
CA LEU A 388 24.15 -8.43 -7.35
C LEU A 388 24.47 -9.85 -7.84
N ALA A 389 25.55 -9.99 -8.61
CA ALA A 389 26.08 -11.28 -9.04
C ALA A 389 27.62 -11.32 -9.01
N ALA A 390 28.18 -12.52 -8.87
CA ALA A 390 29.62 -12.75 -8.89
C ALA A 390 30.01 -13.63 -10.08
N ASN A 391 30.90 -13.13 -10.94
CA ASN A 391 31.38 -13.89 -12.10
C ASN A 391 32.34 -15.02 -11.69
N ALA A 392 32.68 -15.91 -12.64
CA ALA A 392 33.57 -17.05 -12.39
C ALA A 392 35.02 -16.68 -11.97
N ALA A 393 35.42 -15.41 -12.08
CA ALA A 393 36.69 -14.89 -11.57
C ALA A 393 36.58 -14.31 -10.14
N GLY A 394 35.38 -14.30 -9.55
CA GLY A 394 35.10 -13.75 -8.22
C GLY A 394 34.91 -12.24 -8.20
N GLN A 395 34.75 -11.58 -9.35
CA GLN A 395 34.41 -10.15 -9.40
C GLN A 395 32.90 -9.99 -9.20
N ILE A 396 32.50 -9.04 -8.36
CA ILE A 396 31.10 -8.79 -7.99
C ILE A 396 30.59 -7.61 -8.81
N TYR A 397 29.46 -7.79 -9.50
CA TYR A 397 28.68 -6.73 -10.12
C TYR A 397 27.49 -6.39 -9.22
N ILE A 398 27.17 -5.11 -9.10
CA ILE A 398 26.15 -4.55 -8.22
C ILE A 398 25.38 -3.49 -9.01
N THR A 399 24.05 -3.47 -8.93
CA THR A 399 23.23 -2.39 -9.50
C THR A 399 22.80 -1.39 -8.43
N SER A 400 22.74 -0.10 -8.77
CA SER A 400 22.26 0.94 -7.84
C SER A 400 21.82 2.21 -8.56
N TYR A 401 20.57 2.66 -8.33
CA TYR A 401 19.94 3.87 -8.92
C TYR A 401 19.99 3.99 -10.46
N SER A 402 21.15 4.29 -11.04
CA SER A 402 21.43 4.43 -12.47
C SER A 402 22.69 3.69 -12.92
N ASP A 403 23.41 3.08 -11.98
CA ASP A 403 24.79 2.65 -12.15
C ASP A 403 24.92 1.12 -12.07
N LEU A 404 25.75 0.57 -12.97
CA LEU A 404 26.30 -0.78 -12.85
C LEU A 404 27.72 -0.66 -12.32
N ILE A 405 28.00 -1.31 -11.20
CA ILE A 405 29.24 -1.17 -10.44
C ILE A 405 29.94 -2.54 -10.34
N LYS A 406 31.17 -2.64 -10.84
CA LYS A 406 32.05 -3.79 -10.57
C LYS A 406 32.93 -3.51 -9.35
N TYR A 407 32.98 -4.45 -8.42
CA TYR A 407 33.99 -4.59 -7.37
C TYR A 407 34.88 -5.81 -7.63
N ASN A 408 36.19 -5.66 -7.50
CA ASN A 408 37.14 -6.77 -7.55
C ASN A 408 37.67 -7.08 -6.13
N PRO A 409 37.26 -8.19 -5.49
CA PRO A 409 37.74 -8.55 -4.15
C PRO A 409 39.25 -8.84 -4.05
N SER A 410 39.93 -9.11 -5.16
CA SER A 410 41.34 -9.53 -5.16
C SER A 410 42.36 -8.38 -5.03
N ASP A 411 41.99 -7.17 -5.45
CA ASP A 411 42.77 -5.93 -5.31
C ASP A 411 41.97 -4.78 -4.67
N GLU A 412 40.72 -5.06 -4.29
CA GLU A 412 39.71 -4.12 -3.79
C GLU A 412 39.39 -2.94 -4.72
N SER A 413 39.70 -3.03 -6.01
CA SER A 413 39.32 -2.00 -6.98
C SER A 413 37.81 -1.99 -7.23
N ILE A 414 37.32 -0.82 -7.64
CA ILE A 414 35.94 -0.61 -8.08
C ILE A 414 36.00 0.07 -9.45
N LYS A 415 35.06 -0.26 -10.33
CA LYS A 415 34.80 0.40 -11.61
C LYS A 415 33.30 0.62 -11.73
N VAL A 416 32.88 1.87 -11.94
CA VAL A 416 31.56 2.14 -12.54
C VAL A 416 31.66 1.67 -13.99
N VAL A 417 30.85 0.70 -14.37
CA VAL A 417 30.77 0.11 -15.71
C VAL A 417 29.85 0.96 -16.57
N ASP A 418 28.66 1.26 -16.05
CA ASP A 418 27.68 2.16 -16.65
C ASP A 418 27.08 3.07 -15.55
N SER A 419 26.54 4.22 -15.95
CA SER A 419 25.88 5.22 -15.09
C SER A 419 24.72 5.95 -15.81
N ALA A 420 24.18 5.33 -16.85
CA ALA A 420 23.07 5.83 -17.66
C ALA A 420 21.92 4.81 -17.78
N LEU A 421 21.88 3.82 -16.88
CA LEU A 421 20.81 2.82 -16.83
C LEU A 421 19.54 3.43 -16.23
N GLY A 422 18.39 3.01 -16.77
CA GLY A 422 17.08 3.43 -16.29
C GLY A 422 16.57 2.46 -15.24
N ASP A 423 16.94 2.68 -13.98
CA ASP A 423 16.54 1.86 -12.82
C ASP A 423 16.91 0.38 -12.99
N PRO A 424 18.21 0.04 -12.85
CA PRO A 424 18.69 -1.34 -12.98
C PRO A 424 18.38 -2.12 -11.70
N GLN A 425 17.24 -2.83 -11.64
CA GLN A 425 16.83 -3.52 -10.42
C GLN A 425 17.70 -4.75 -10.09
N ASP A 426 18.25 -5.46 -11.09
CA ASP A 426 19.03 -6.69 -10.83
C ASP A 426 20.10 -7.01 -11.91
N VAL A 427 21.05 -7.90 -11.58
CA VAL A 427 22.17 -8.32 -12.43
C VAL A 427 22.56 -9.79 -12.24
N ALA A 428 22.81 -10.49 -13.36
CA ALA A 428 23.34 -11.86 -13.40
C ALA A 428 24.59 -11.96 -14.31
N THR A 429 25.35 -13.05 -14.20
CA THR A 429 26.56 -13.28 -15.01
C THR A 429 26.63 -14.69 -15.60
N ASP A 430 27.11 -14.84 -16.84
CA ASP A 430 27.35 -16.15 -17.44
C ASP A 430 28.74 -16.75 -17.11
N ARG A 431 28.93 -18.01 -17.49
CA ARG A 431 30.19 -18.76 -17.32
C ARG A 431 31.36 -18.22 -18.17
N ASN A 432 31.09 -17.40 -19.18
CA ASN A 432 32.10 -16.81 -20.06
C ASN A 432 32.58 -15.44 -19.54
N GLY A 433 31.82 -14.80 -18.66
CA GLY A 433 32.11 -13.50 -18.06
C GLY A 433 31.19 -12.37 -18.53
N HIS A 434 30.16 -12.65 -19.35
CA HIS A 434 29.15 -11.66 -19.71
C HIS A 434 28.27 -11.32 -18.51
N VAL A 435 27.76 -10.09 -18.48
CA VAL A 435 26.93 -9.52 -17.42
C VAL A 435 25.60 -9.07 -18.01
N TYR A 436 24.49 -9.51 -17.44
CA TYR A 436 23.13 -9.24 -17.91
C TYR A 436 22.39 -8.43 -16.83
N VAL A 437 21.81 -7.29 -17.19
CA VAL A 437 21.18 -6.35 -16.23
C VAL A 437 19.71 -6.13 -16.58
N ALA A 438 18.83 -6.31 -15.59
CA ALA A 438 17.41 -5.98 -15.68
C ALA A 438 17.23 -4.45 -15.56
N ASN A 439 17.01 -3.77 -16.70
CA ASN A 439 16.94 -2.31 -16.82
C ASN A 439 15.45 -1.86 -16.81
N THR A 440 14.87 -1.66 -15.63
CA THR A 440 13.40 -1.71 -15.44
C THR A 440 12.66 -0.52 -16.05
N ILE A 441 13.17 0.70 -15.95
CA ILE A 441 12.65 1.88 -16.66
C ILE A 441 13.21 1.95 -18.10
N GLY A 442 14.37 1.37 -18.36
CA GLY A 442 14.88 1.17 -19.74
C GLY A 442 14.01 0.24 -20.59
N HIS A 443 13.24 -0.65 -19.95
CA HIS A 443 12.40 -1.68 -20.57
C HIS A 443 13.22 -2.69 -21.40
N THR A 444 14.46 -2.98 -20.96
CA THR A 444 15.46 -3.80 -21.65
C THR A 444 16.21 -4.74 -20.70
N VAL A 445 16.84 -5.77 -21.26
CA VAL A 445 18.00 -6.43 -20.65
C VAL A 445 19.25 -5.90 -21.35
N GLU A 446 20.15 -5.28 -20.59
CA GLU A 446 21.45 -4.82 -21.10
C GLU A 446 22.51 -5.91 -20.90
N VAL A 447 23.40 -6.09 -21.89
CA VAL A 447 24.47 -7.10 -21.83
C VAL A 447 25.84 -6.47 -22.03
N PHE A 448 26.74 -6.72 -21.08
CA PHE A 448 28.14 -6.33 -21.11
C PHE A 448 29.04 -7.57 -21.24
N ASP A 449 30.21 -7.42 -21.85
CA ASP A 449 31.23 -8.48 -21.93
C ASP A 449 32.20 -8.48 -20.73
N ALA A 450 33.19 -9.37 -20.74
CA ALA A 450 34.16 -9.53 -19.67
C ALA A 450 35.16 -8.35 -19.54
N GLU A 451 35.28 -7.54 -20.60
CA GLU A 451 36.02 -6.29 -20.67
C GLU A 451 35.17 -5.08 -20.12
N ASP A 452 33.89 -5.34 -19.85
CA ASP A 452 32.80 -4.42 -19.52
C ASP A 452 32.44 -3.41 -20.63
N GLU A 453 32.51 -3.82 -21.90
CA GLU A 453 31.88 -3.08 -23.01
C GLU A 453 30.44 -3.57 -23.21
N GLN A 454 29.48 -2.67 -23.47
CA GLN A 454 28.09 -3.02 -23.77
C GLN A 454 28.01 -3.66 -25.17
N VAL A 455 27.67 -4.94 -25.23
CA VAL A 455 27.68 -5.76 -26.47
C VAL A 455 26.30 -6.07 -27.01
N ASN A 456 25.25 -6.03 -26.19
CA ASN A 456 23.88 -6.27 -26.63
C ASN A 456 22.86 -5.53 -25.74
N SER A 457 21.66 -5.31 -26.27
CA SER A 457 20.50 -4.77 -25.56
C SER A 457 19.24 -5.36 -26.20
N PHE A 458 18.39 -6.01 -25.43
CA PHE A 458 17.19 -6.68 -25.95
C PHE A 458 15.94 -6.42 -25.11
N VAL A 459 14.77 -6.59 -25.74
CA VAL A 459 13.44 -6.39 -25.15
C VAL A 459 12.65 -7.69 -25.23
N GLY A 460 11.83 -7.95 -24.22
CA GLY A 460 10.77 -8.96 -24.29
C GLY A 460 9.53 -8.46 -25.02
N GLU A 461 8.69 -9.39 -25.46
CA GLU A 461 7.30 -9.09 -25.83
C GLU A 461 6.59 -8.41 -24.65
N PRO A 462 5.82 -7.32 -24.90
CA PRO A 462 5.03 -6.67 -23.87
C PRO A 462 3.85 -7.56 -23.46
N ASP A 463 3.44 -7.48 -22.19
CA ASP A 463 2.24 -8.18 -21.73
C ASP A 463 0.99 -7.58 -22.40
N TYR A 464 0.53 -8.23 -23.47
CA TYR A 464 -0.67 -7.87 -24.23
C TYR A 464 -1.99 -8.16 -23.47
N ALA A 465 -1.96 -8.90 -22.36
CA ALA A 465 -3.14 -9.16 -21.52
C ALA A 465 -3.40 -8.02 -20.53
N VAL A 466 -2.35 -7.38 -19.99
CA VAL A 466 -2.50 -6.20 -19.10
C VAL A 466 -2.20 -4.86 -19.76
N GLY A 467 -1.43 -4.81 -20.85
CA GLY A 467 -1.07 -3.56 -21.55
C GLY A 467 0.10 -2.79 -20.95
N PHE A 468 1.10 -3.47 -20.36
CA PHE A 468 2.37 -2.86 -19.97
C PHE A 468 3.48 -3.15 -20.99
N TYR A 469 4.49 -2.26 -21.05
CA TYR A 469 5.78 -2.60 -21.66
C TYR A 469 6.50 -3.66 -20.81
N PHE A 470 7.35 -4.47 -21.45
CA PHE A 470 8.28 -5.37 -20.76
C PHE A 470 9.09 -4.61 -19.70
N ARG A 471 9.06 -5.10 -18.46
CA ARG A 471 9.65 -4.45 -17.29
C ARG A 471 10.42 -5.49 -16.48
N PRO A 472 11.68 -5.80 -16.88
CA PRO A 472 12.48 -6.77 -16.17
C PRO A 472 12.78 -6.26 -14.76
N GLN A 473 12.49 -7.04 -13.73
CA GLN A 473 12.72 -6.72 -12.31
C GLN A 473 13.87 -7.55 -11.72
N SER A 474 13.94 -8.84 -12.07
CA SER A 474 15.00 -9.75 -11.65
C SER A 474 15.47 -10.63 -12.82
N ILE A 475 16.68 -11.19 -12.75
CA ILE A 475 17.34 -11.89 -13.85
C ILE A 475 18.27 -13.04 -13.39
N ALA A 476 18.22 -14.18 -14.07
CA ALA A 476 19.11 -15.33 -13.83
C ALA A 476 19.54 -16.01 -15.13
N VAL A 477 20.72 -16.65 -15.15
CA VAL A 477 21.33 -17.19 -16.39
C VAL A 477 21.73 -18.66 -16.23
N ASP A 478 21.05 -19.54 -16.96
CA ASP A 478 21.50 -20.93 -17.16
C ASP A 478 22.56 -20.96 -18.28
N SER A 479 23.82 -20.96 -17.85
CA SER A 479 24.99 -21.04 -18.74
C SER A 479 25.20 -22.41 -19.40
N GLU A 480 24.49 -23.47 -18.98
CA GLU A 480 24.62 -24.81 -19.57
C GLU A 480 23.56 -25.09 -20.64
N ARG A 481 22.34 -24.58 -20.47
CA ARG A 481 21.29 -24.53 -21.51
C ARG A 481 21.45 -23.35 -22.46
N GLY A 482 22.10 -22.28 -22.03
CA GLY A 482 22.24 -21.02 -22.78
C GLY A 482 21.00 -20.14 -22.73
N ILE A 483 20.32 -20.12 -21.57
CA ILE A 483 19.04 -19.44 -21.35
C ILE A 483 19.22 -18.31 -20.33
N VAL A 484 18.66 -17.14 -20.63
CA VAL A 484 18.43 -16.05 -19.69
C VAL A 484 16.97 -16.09 -19.26
N TYR A 485 16.72 -16.16 -17.97
CA TYR A 485 15.40 -16.01 -17.34
C TYR A 485 15.30 -14.60 -16.78
N THR A 486 14.17 -13.92 -16.97
CA THR A 486 13.93 -12.63 -16.33
C THR A 486 12.45 -12.44 -16.02
N THR A 487 12.18 -11.75 -14.92
CA THR A 487 10.83 -11.58 -14.38
C THR A 487 10.25 -10.23 -14.77
N ASP A 488 8.99 -10.21 -15.16
CA ASP A 488 8.15 -9.04 -14.89
C ASP A 488 7.30 -9.29 -13.64
N THR A 489 6.41 -8.35 -13.31
CA THR A 489 5.53 -8.40 -12.13
C THR A 489 4.80 -9.75 -11.95
N TYR A 490 4.46 -10.46 -13.05
CA TYR A 490 3.63 -11.67 -13.02
C TYR A 490 4.11 -12.83 -13.91
N HIS A 491 5.14 -12.64 -14.75
CA HIS A 491 5.65 -13.64 -15.69
C HIS A 491 7.16 -13.85 -15.56
N VAL A 492 7.60 -15.06 -15.89
CA VAL A 492 8.99 -15.37 -16.22
C VAL A 492 9.09 -15.48 -17.74
N GLN A 493 9.83 -14.55 -18.35
CA GLN A 493 10.16 -14.59 -19.78
C GLN A 493 11.54 -15.26 -19.96
N THR A 494 11.73 -15.96 -21.09
CA THR A 494 12.98 -16.67 -21.38
C THR A 494 13.57 -16.27 -22.73
N PHE A 495 14.91 -16.14 -22.76
CA PHE A 495 15.68 -15.72 -23.92
C PHE A 495 16.91 -16.62 -24.08
N THR A 496 17.47 -16.67 -25.28
CA THR A 496 18.84 -17.16 -25.47
C THR A 496 19.86 -16.15 -24.90
N LEU A 497 21.10 -16.59 -24.66
CA LEU A 497 22.23 -15.66 -24.36
C LEU A 497 22.42 -14.56 -25.42
N GLY A 498 21.90 -14.75 -26.64
CA GLY A 498 21.94 -13.75 -27.72
C GLY A 498 20.79 -12.73 -27.70
N GLY A 499 19.84 -12.84 -26.77
CA GLY A 499 18.65 -11.98 -26.71
C GLY A 499 17.49 -12.38 -27.64
N GLU A 500 17.59 -13.51 -28.35
CA GLU A 500 16.43 -14.08 -29.06
C GLU A 500 15.45 -14.69 -28.03
N GLN A 501 14.21 -14.20 -27.97
CA GLN A 501 13.16 -14.71 -27.07
C GLN A 501 12.74 -16.15 -27.44
N LEU A 502 12.40 -16.94 -26.43
CA LEU A 502 11.99 -18.34 -26.55
C LEU A 502 10.49 -18.49 -26.27
N GLU A 503 9.84 -19.49 -26.87
CA GLU A 503 8.39 -19.75 -26.72
C GLU A 503 7.97 -20.24 -25.31
N ALA A 504 8.88 -20.21 -24.33
CA ALA A 504 8.67 -20.70 -22.97
C ALA A 504 8.47 -19.53 -21.99
N GLU A 505 7.26 -18.97 -22.01
CA GLU A 505 6.75 -18.05 -20.99
C GLU A 505 5.95 -18.85 -19.96
N TRP A 506 6.15 -18.57 -18.67
CA TRP A 506 5.31 -19.14 -17.62
C TRP A 506 5.03 -18.15 -16.49
N GLY A 507 3.91 -18.39 -15.81
CA GLY A 507 3.07 -17.32 -15.28
C GLY A 507 1.82 -17.19 -16.15
N ASN A 508 0.65 -17.36 -15.53
CA ASN A 508 -0.65 -16.91 -16.02
C ASN A 508 -1.21 -17.37 -17.40
N LEU A 509 -0.90 -18.58 -17.87
CA LEU A 509 -1.67 -19.25 -18.94
C LEU A 509 -2.41 -20.52 -18.46
N ASN A 510 -3.29 -20.32 -17.47
CA ASN A 510 -4.42 -21.18 -17.02
C ASN A 510 -4.22 -22.16 -15.85
N GLU A 511 -3.03 -22.32 -15.26
CA GLU A 511 -2.85 -23.07 -14.00
C GLU A 511 -2.21 -22.20 -12.89
N GLU A 512 -2.09 -22.74 -11.66
CA GLU A 512 -2.08 -21.98 -10.41
C GLU A 512 -1.07 -20.80 -10.36
N THR A 513 -1.60 -19.61 -10.06
CA THR A 513 -0.95 -18.33 -10.39
C THR A 513 0.18 -17.95 -9.43
N ILE A 514 1.20 -17.27 -9.97
CA ILE A 514 2.21 -16.53 -9.20
C ILE A 514 1.68 -15.10 -8.98
N GLY A 515 1.87 -14.55 -7.78
CA GLY A 515 1.67 -13.14 -7.47
C GLY A 515 2.85 -12.27 -7.90
N ASN A 516 3.22 -11.29 -7.08
CA ASN A 516 4.23 -10.28 -7.42
C ASN A 516 5.65 -10.85 -7.29
N ILE A 517 6.28 -11.20 -8.42
CA ILE A 517 7.61 -11.83 -8.43
C ILE A 517 8.68 -10.79 -8.06
N SER A 518 9.31 -10.97 -6.90
CA SER A 518 10.36 -10.05 -6.42
C SER A 518 11.78 -10.42 -6.88
N ASP A 519 12.10 -11.72 -6.98
CA ASP A 519 13.44 -12.20 -7.35
C ASP A 519 13.45 -13.67 -7.84
N ILE A 520 14.47 -14.06 -8.63
CA ILE A 520 14.61 -15.35 -9.32
C ILE A 520 16.01 -16.00 -9.13
N ALA A 521 16.04 -17.31 -8.88
CA ALA A 521 17.29 -18.07 -8.76
C ALA A 521 17.19 -19.45 -9.43
N LEU A 522 18.34 -20.07 -9.69
CA LEU A 522 18.45 -21.38 -10.37
C LEU A 522 19.25 -22.36 -9.51
N ASP A 523 18.84 -23.64 -9.47
CA ASP A 523 19.71 -24.71 -8.94
C ASP A 523 20.60 -25.34 -10.04
N SER A 524 21.51 -26.22 -9.63
CA SER A 524 22.50 -26.85 -10.50
C SER A 524 21.95 -27.83 -11.54
N VAL A 525 20.63 -28.10 -11.55
CA VAL A 525 19.95 -28.80 -12.65
C VAL A 525 19.03 -27.88 -13.45
N GLY A 526 18.93 -26.60 -13.09
CA GLY A 526 18.15 -25.56 -13.76
C GLY A 526 16.69 -25.49 -13.35
N ASN A 527 16.30 -26.01 -12.17
CA ASN A 527 14.99 -25.67 -11.62
C ASN A 527 14.98 -24.18 -11.24
N VAL A 528 13.87 -23.51 -11.51
CA VAL A 528 13.70 -22.06 -11.33
C VAL A 528 12.96 -21.78 -10.03
N TYR A 529 13.55 -21.01 -9.14
CA TYR A 529 12.97 -20.60 -7.87
C TYR A 529 12.59 -19.13 -7.97
N VAL A 530 11.37 -18.78 -7.59
CA VAL A 530 10.89 -17.39 -7.56
C VAL A 530 10.34 -17.05 -6.18
N THR A 531 10.59 -15.82 -5.74
CA THR A 531 9.92 -15.24 -4.56
C THR A 531 8.68 -14.47 -4.99
N ASP A 532 7.54 -14.76 -4.36
CA ASP A 532 6.28 -14.03 -4.53
C ASP A 532 5.97 -13.22 -3.27
N SER A 533 6.06 -11.91 -3.43
CA SER A 533 5.87 -10.92 -2.38
C SER A 533 4.40 -10.50 -2.15
N GLU A 534 3.43 -10.96 -2.97
CA GLU A 534 2.00 -10.76 -2.71
C GLU A 534 1.41 -11.88 -1.82
N ASP A 535 1.87 -13.13 -2.00
CA ASP A 535 1.46 -14.28 -1.21
C ASP A 535 2.42 -14.63 -0.05
N GLU A 536 3.64 -14.07 -0.04
CA GLU A 536 4.75 -14.41 0.88
C GLU A 536 5.14 -15.89 0.77
N LEU A 537 5.35 -16.32 -0.48
CA LEU A 537 5.66 -17.69 -0.89
C LEU A 537 6.95 -17.74 -1.71
N VAL A 538 7.73 -18.80 -1.54
CA VAL A 538 8.72 -19.24 -2.54
C VAL A 538 8.09 -20.37 -3.36
N ARG A 539 8.22 -20.30 -4.69
CA ARG A 539 7.75 -21.33 -5.62
C ARG A 539 8.92 -21.87 -6.44
N LYS A 540 8.95 -23.18 -6.67
CA LYS A 540 9.98 -23.90 -7.45
C LYS A 540 9.35 -24.51 -8.70
N TYR A 541 9.95 -24.27 -9.86
CA TYR A 541 9.52 -24.72 -11.17
C TYR A 541 10.59 -25.60 -11.84
N SER A 542 10.18 -26.48 -12.74
CA SER A 542 11.10 -27.19 -13.64
C SER A 542 11.70 -26.23 -14.69
N PRO A 543 12.77 -26.63 -15.40
CA PRO A 543 13.31 -25.87 -16.55
C PRO A 543 12.31 -25.67 -17.70
N GLU A 544 11.14 -26.31 -17.65
CA GLU A 544 10.04 -26.26 -18.62
C GLU A 544 8.77 -25.60 -18.03
N GLY A 545 8.88 -24.92 -16.89
CA GLY A 545 7.79 -24.12 -16.30
C GLY A 545 6.74 -24.88 -15.51
N GLN A 546 6.97 -26.17 -15.21
CA GLN A 546 6.03 -26.95 -14.39
C GLN A 546 6.26 -26.66 -12.91
N LEU A 547 5.21 -26.30 -12.16
CA LEU A 547 5.30 -26.10 -10.71
C LEU A 547 5.65 -27.43 -10.02
N LEU A 548 6.76 -27.44 -9.28
CA LEU A 548 7.27 -28.60 -8.53
C LEU A 548 6.93 -28.51 -7.05
N GLU A 549 7.10 -27.33 -6.44
CA GLU A 549 6.95 -27.13 -5.00
C GLU A 549 6.59 -25.66 -4.67
N SER A 550 5.95 -25.43 -3.52
CA SER A 550 5.69 -24.09 -2.98
C SER A 550 5.68 -24.13 -1.47
N TRP A 551 6.33 -23.18 -0.82
CA TRP A 551 6.36 -23.06 0.64
C TRP A 551 6.47 -21.60 1.09
N GLY A 552 6.06 -21.34 2.34
CA GLY A 552 5.97 -19.99 2.89
C GLY A 552 4.57 -19.68 3.41
N SER A 553 4.47 -18.59 4.17
CA SER A 553 3.24 -17.88 4.51
C SER A 553 3.62 -16.58 5.22
N LYS A 554 2.72 -15.59 5.26
CA LYS A 554 3.00 -14.33 5.95
C LYS A 554 3.12 -14.54 7.47
N GLY A 555 4.26 -14.18 8.08
CA GLY A 555 4.49 -14.35 9.51
C GLY A 555 5.93 -14.09 9.97
N LYS A 556 6.34 -14.72 11.08
CA LYS A 556 7.64 -14.50 11.76
C LYS A 556 8.35 -15.77 12.26
N LEU A 557 7.75 -16.95 12.14
CA LEU A 557 8.34 -18.24 12.56
C LEU A 557 9.31 -18.80 11.49
N GLU A 558 9.93 -19.97 11.74
CA GLU A 558 10.71 -20.69 10.72
C GLU A 558 9.79 -21.07 9.54
N GLY A 559 10.14 -20.67 8.32
CA GLY A 559 9.34 -20.92 7.12
C GLY A 559 8.16 -19.97 6.91
N GLU A 560 7.98 -18.96 7.76
CA GLU A 560 7.10 -17.81 7.52
C GLU A 560 7.96 -16.59 7.09
N PHE A 561 7.39 -15.66 6.32
CA PHE A 561 8.09 -14.50 5.77
C PHE A 561 7.29 -13.19 5.94
N ASP A 562 7.96 -12.04 5.94
CA ASP A 562 7.33 -10.72 5.86
C ASP A 562 8.20 -9.79 4.99
N GLY A 563 7.73 -9.50 3.77
CA GLY A 563 8.48 -8.75 2.76
C GLY A 563 9.57 -9.59 2.09
N LEU A 564 9.19 -10.69 1.45
CA LEU A 564 10.09 -11.41 0.53
C LEU A 564 10.68 -10.45 -0.52
N ARG A 565 12.01 -10.50 -0.71
CA ARG A 565 12.72 -9.61 -1.64
C ARG A 565 13.81 -10.25 -2.50
N GLY A 566 14.44 -11.33 -2.04
CA GLY A 566 15.62 -11.89 -2.68
C GLY A 566 15.84 -13.36 -2.35
N ILE A 567 16.39 -14.12 -3.29
CA ILE A 567 16.59 -15.56 -3.23
C ILE A 567 17.92 -15.97 -3.87
N ALA A 568 18.60 -16.94 -3.27
CA ALA A 568 19.80 -17.55 -3.84
C ALA A 568 19.79 -19.06 -3.60
N VAL A 569 20.39 -19.82 -4.51
CA VAL A 569 20.55 -21.28 -4.35
C VAL A 569 22.03 -21.63 -4.48
N ASP A 570 22.56 -22.43 -3.55
CA ASP A 570 23.95 -22.90 -3.62
C ASP A 570 24.09 -24.16 -4.50
N GLY A 571 25.33 -24.47 -4.89
CA GLY A 571 25.67 -25.64 -5.70
C GLY A 571 25.39 -27.01 -5.03
N THR A 572 24.83 -27.03 -3.81
CA THR A 572 24.36 -28.24 -3.12
C THR A 572 22.83 -28.31 -2.96
N GLY A 573 22.08 -27.33 -3.49
CA GLY A 573 20.62 -27.30 -3.46
C GLY A 573 20.03 -26.69 -2.18
N ASN A 574 20.81 -25.96 -1.38
CA ASN A 574 20.21 -25.17 -0.31
C ASN A 574 19.67 -23.84 -0.87
N VAL A 575 18.47 -23.47 -0.44
CA VAL A 575 17.83 -22.20 -0.80
C VAL A 575 17.99 -21.20 0.35
N PHE A 576 18.43 -20.00 0.03
CA PHE A 576 18.57 -18.86 0.95
C PHE A 576 17.55 -17.79 0.54
N VAL A 577 16.80 -17.27 1.50
CA VAL A 577 15.66 -16.36 1.24
C VAL A 577 15.74 -15.16 2.18
N THR A 578 15.67 -13.94 1.65
CA THR A 578 15.63 -12.71 2.45
C THR A 578 14.22 -12.42 2.93
N ASP A 579 14.11 -12.08 4.20
CA ASP A 579 12.86 -11.93 4.95
C ASP A 579 12.88 -10.54 5.59
N SER A 580 12.57 -9.53 4.77
CA SER A 580 13.09 -8.17 4.91
C SER A 580 12.55 -7.45 6.14
N TYR A 581 11.24 -7.54 6.40
CA TYR A 581 10.60 -6.90 7.56
C TYR A 581 10.74 -7.72 8.86
N ASN A 582 11.34 -8.91 8.77
CA ASN A 582 11.85 -9.67 9.92
C ASN A 582 13.38 -9.59 10.07
N TYR A 583 14.06 -8.77 9.25
CA TYR A 583 15.49 -8.46 9.32
C TYR A 583 16.42 -9.69 9.33
N ARG A 584 16.06 -10.75 8.58
CA ARG A 584 16.80 -12.03 8.58
C ARG A 584 16.93 -12.65 7.19
N VAL A 585 17.84 -13.63 7.10
CA VAL A 585 17.94 -14.55 5.96
C VAL A 585 17.65 -15.96 6.47
N GLN A 586 16.70 -16.65 5.84
CA GLN A 586 16.37 -18.03 6.16
C GLN A 586 17.06 -18.99 5.18
N LYS A 587 17.57 -20.12 5.69
CA LYS A 587 18.20 -21.19 4.90
C LYS A 587 17.36 -22.46 4.97
N PHE A 588 17.07 -23.05 3.81
CA PHE A 588 16.31 -24.29 3.65
C PHE A 588 17.17 -25.38 2.98
N ASP A 589 17.08 -26.61 3.50
CA ASP A 589 17.73 -27.83 2.97
C ASP A 589 16.71 -28.63 2.15
N PHE A 590 16.77 -28.49 0.82
CA PHE A 590 15.85 -29.15 -0.13
C PHE A 590 16.49 -30.32 -0.89
N ALA A 591 17.60 -30.89 -0.39
CA ALA A 591 18.40 -31.87 -1.13
C ALA A 591 17.75 -33.28 -1.29
N GLY A 592 16.42 -33.40 -1.18
CA GLY A 592 15.57 -34.59 -1.45
C GLY A 592 15.82 -35.84 -0.59
N ASN A 593 16.90 -35.84 0.19
CA ASN A 593 17.53 -37.02 0.76
C ASN A 593 17.11 -37.31 2.21
N GLN A 594 16.00 -36.74 2.67
CA GLN A 594 15.53 -36.89 4.04
C GLN A 594 14.55 -38.06 4.21
N LEU A 595 14.45 -38.58 5.43
CA LEU A 595 13.36 -39.48 5.85
C LEU A 595 12.23 -38.66 6.48
N ALA A 596 10.98 -38.90 6.06
CA ALA A 596 9.79 -38.40 6.75
C ALA A 596 9.44 -39.24 7.99
N ALA A 597 9.76 -40.54 8.00
CA ALA A 597 9.55 -41.40 9.16
C ALA A 597 10.56 -42.56 9.24
N LEU A 598 10.76 -43.07 10.46
CA LEU A 598 11.61 -44.22 10.73
C LEU A 598 11.04 -45.04 11.89
N SER A 599 10.73 -46.32 11.66
CA SER A 599 10.21 -47.22 12.70
C SER A 599 10.87 -48.60 12.69
N LEU A 600 10.68 -49.37 13.77
CA LEU A 600 11.39 -50.61 14.05
C LEU A 600 10.43 -51.73 14.48
N SER A 601 10.66 -52.97 14.03
CA SER A 601 9.83 -54.12 14.43
C SER A 601 10.39 -54.87 15.64
N GLY A 602 9.99 -54.49 16.85
CA GLY A 602 10.35 -55.19 18.10
C GLY A 602 11.32 -54.44 19.03
N ALA A 603 11.68 -53.21 18.67
CA ALA A 603 12.20 -52.20 19.58
C ALA A 603 11.54 -50.86 19.25
N THR A 604 11.71 -49.85 20.10
CA THR A 604 11.25 -48.48 19.83
C THR A 604 12.47 -47.56 19.85
N LEU A 605 12.46 -46.48 19.07
CA LEU A 605 13.47 -45.43 19.18
C LEU A 605 13.35 -44.76 20.58
N ASN A 606 14.48 -44.45 21.21
CA ASN A 606 14.50 -43.86 22.56
C ASN A 606 14.09 -42.36 22.59
N ALA A 607 13.70 -41.81 21.44
CA ALA A 607 13.15 -40.47 21.24
C ALA A 607 12.20 -40.51 20.03
N PRO A 608 11.29 -39.53 19.86
CA PRO A 608 10.57 -39.32 18.61
C PRO A 608 11.54 -39.20 17.41
N PHE A 609 11.04 -39.53 16.22
CA PHE A 609 11.79 -39.34 14.99
C PHE A 609 11.70 -37.87 14.52
N ASP A 610 12.81 -37.38 13.99
CA ASP A 610 13.08 -36.02 13.50
C ASP A 610 13.97 -36.14 12.25
N SER A 611 13.54 -35.57 11.12
CA SER A 611 14.27 -35.67 9.84
C SER A 611 15.61 -34.93 9.86
N LYS A 612 15.75 -33.90 10.72
CA LYS A 612 16.96 -33.08 10.87
C LYS A 612 18.10 -33.82 11.58
N LYS A 613 17.87 -35.03 12.13
CA LYS A 613 18.79 -35.75 13.02
C LYS A 613 19.29 -37.10 12.47
N ASP A 614 20.61 -37.22 12.27
CA ASP A 614 21.22 -38.37 11.58
C ASP A 614 21.52 -39.60 12.48
N SER A 615 21.20 -39.58 13.77
CA SER A 615 21.61 -40.63 14.71
C SER A 615 20.62 -40.91 15.84
N TYR A 616 20.32 -42.19 16.03
CA TYR A 616 19.34 -42.73 16.96
C TYR A 616 19.85 -43.92 17.77
N ARG A 617 19.21 -44.16 18.92
CA ARG A 617 19.33 -45.38 19.70
C ARG A 617 17.97 -46.03 19.86
N ALA A 618 17.95 -47.36 19.87
CA ALA A 618 16.84 -48.18 20.33
C ALA A 618 17.35 -49.25 21.29
N ASP A 619 16.54 -49.62 22.28
CA ASP A 619 16.82 -50.75 23.17
C ASP A 619 15.84 -51.91 22.91
N ALA A 620 16.39 -53.10 22.64
CA ALA A 620 15.65 -54.32 22.31
C ALA A 620 15.76 -55.34 23.47
N ALA A 621 14.63 -55.94 23.85
CA ALA A 621 14.61 -56.96 24.89
C ALA A 621 15.33 -58.26 24.44
N ASN A 622 15.89 -59.03 25.38
CA ASN A 622 16.74 -60.19 25.09
C ASN A 622 16.10 -61.22 24.13
N GLN A 623 14.79 -61.42 24.19
CA GLN A 623 14.05 -62.33 23.30
C GLN A 623 13.96 -61.86 21.84
N VAL A 624 14.26 -60.59 21.54
CA VAL A 624 14.22 -60.01 20.19
C VAL A 624 15.55 -60.29 19.50
N SER A 625 15.67 -61.43 18.82
CA SER A 625 16.90 -61.84 18.14
C SER A 625 17.10 -61.22 16.76
N THR A 626 16.06 -60.69 16.15
CA THR A 626 16.09 -59.98 14.87
C THR A 626 15.17 -58.76 14.90
N ILE A 627 15.45 -57.78 14.04
CA ILE A 627 14.67 -56.56 13.88
C ILE A 627 14.50 -56.25 12.39
N LYS A 628 13.44 -55.51 12.03
CA LYS A 628 13.31 -54.86 10.71
C LYS A 628 13.23 -53.35 10.91
N VAL A 629 13.68 -52.61 9.91
CA VAL A 629 13.54 -51.16 9.83
C VAL A 629 12.51 -50.85 8.75
N THR A 630 11.56 -49.96 9.06
CA THR A 630 10.60 -49.41 8.09
C THR A 630 10.90 -47.92 7.96
N PRO A 631 11.71 -47.52 6.96
CA PRO A 631 11.95 -46.13 6.62
C PRO A 631 10.89 -45.62 5.64
N THR A 632 10.53 -44.34 5.77
CA THR A 632 9.71 -43.61 4.79
C THR A 632 10.52 -42.39 4.35
N ALA A 633 10.83 -42.30 3.06
CA ALA A 633 11.47 -41.11 2.48
C ALA A 633 10.53 -39.90 2.50
N PHE A 634 11.10 -38.70 2.40
CA PHE A 634 10.35 -37.46 2.23
C PHE A 634 9.90 -37.28 0.76
N ASP A 635 10.82 -37.47 -0.20
CA ASP A 635 10.50 -37.64 -1.62
C ASP A 635 10.19 -39.13 -1.93
N GLU A 636 9.04 -39.42 -2.56
CA GLU A 636 8.68 -40.79 -2.97
C GLU A 636 9.61 -41.38 -4.04
N ALA A 637 10.30 -40.53 -4.83
CA ALA A 637 11.25 -40.96 -5.84
C ALA A 637 12.66 -41.26 -5.28
N ALA A 638 12.95 -40.91 -4.02
CA ALA A 638 14.26 -41.12 -3.42
C ALA A 638 14.58 -42.61 -3.18
N ILE A 639 15.84 -42.99 -3.42
CA ILE A 639 16.32 -44.36 -3.26
C ILE A 639 16.78 -44.58 -1.81
N ILE A 640 16.04 -45.42 -1.07
CA ILE A 640 16.41 -45.83 0.29
C ILE A 640 17.21 -47.14 0.26
N GLU A 641 18.33 -47.20 0.99
CA GLU A 641 19.14 -48.40 1.22
C GLU A 641 19.32 -48.65 2.73
N VAL A 642 18.83 -49.80 3.23
CA VAL A 642 19.05 -50.23 4.62
C VAL A 642 20.22 -51.21 4.64
N ASN A 643 21.31 -50.87 5.36
CA ASN A 643 22.58 -51.60 5.35
C ASN A 643 23.13 -51.88 3.93
N GLY A 644 22.91 -50.97 2.98
CA GLY A 644 23.33 -51.12 1.57
C GLY A 644 22.46 -52.07 0.74
N VAL A 645 21.23 -52.35 1.18
CA VAL A 645 20.21 -53.11 0.42
C VAL A 645 19.01 -52.20 0.17
N LYS A 646 18.61 -52.03 -1.10
CA LYS A 646 17.45 -51.19 -1.45
C LYS A 646 16.18 -51.67 -0.75
N VAL A 647 15.40 -50.71 -0.21
CA VAL A 647 14.07 -50.91 0.39
C VAL A 647 13.14 -49.83 -0.16
N ASP A 648 11.89 -50.19 -0.42
CA ASP A 648 10.88 -49.24 -0.92
C ASP A 648 10.30 -48.40 0.23
N SER A 649 9.91 -47.15 -0.04
CA SER A 649 9.40 -46.22 0.99
C SER A 649 8.19 -46.81 1.75
N GLY A 650 8.15 -46.62 3.07
CA GLY A 650 7.11 -47.15 3.96
C GLY A 650 7.14 -48.67 4.15
N THR A 651 8.09 -49.39 3.54
CA THR A 651 8.14 -50.86 3.55
C THR A 651 9.20 -51.40 4.52
N ALA A 652 8.87 -52.48 5.23
CA ALA A 652 9.75 -53.08 6.23
C ALA A 652 10.89 -53.92 5.59
N SER A 653 12.13 -53.64 5.98
CA SER A 653 13.37 -54.26 5.50
C SER A 653 13.41 -55.79 5.63
N ALA A 654 14.44 -56.42 5.06
CA ALA A 654 14.87 -57.75 5.49
C ALA A 654 15.18 -57.77 7.00
N SER A 655 15.07 -58.94 7.64
CA SER A 655 15.35 -59.09 9.07
C SER A 655 16.86 -59.02 9.34
N ILE A 656 17.27 -58.11 10.21
CA ILE A 656 18.65 -57.87 10.64
C ILE A 656 18.87 -58.58 11.98
N GLU A 657 19.97 -59.31 12.15
CA GLU A 657 20.27 -60.03 13.39
C GLU A 657 20.84 -59.11 14.48
N LEU A 658 20.41 -59.35 15.72
CA LEU A 658 20.84 -58.58 16.90
C LEU A 658 21.70 -59.44 17.85
N ILE A 659 22.89 -58.98 18.18
CA ILE A 659 23.81 -59.69 19.08
C ILE A 659 23.45 -59.37 20.54
N ALA A 660 23.13 -60.40 21.33
CA ALA A 660 22.73 -60.22 22.73
C ALA A 660 23.90 -59.67 23.59
N GLY A 661 23.63 -58.58 24.32
CA GLY A 661 24.62 -57.86 25.12
C GLY A 661 25.47 -56.85 24.34
N ALA A 662 25.16 -56.59 23.06
CA ALA A 662 25.92 -55.67 22.20
C ALA A 662 25.01 -54.69 21.44
N GLN A 663 25.62 -53.69 20.82
CA GLN A 663 24.96 -52.77 19.89
C GLN A 663 25.17 -53.23 18.44
N THR A 664 24.08 -53.39 17.70
CA THR A 664 24.08 -53.52 16.23
C THR A 664 23.81 -52.14 15.63
N PRO A 665 24.76 -51.51 14.92
CA PRO A 665 24.47 -50.33 14.11
C PRO A 665 23.71 -50.74 12.84
N ILE A 666 22.72 -49.94 12.46
CA ILE A 666 21.97 -50.09 11.21
C ILE A 666 22.02 -48.75 10.48
N THR A 667 22.51 -48.74 9.25
CA THR A 667 22.50 -47.54 8.41
C THR A 667 21.27 -47.53 7.50
N VAL A 668 20.65 -46.36 7.36
CA VAL A 668 19.62 -46.09 6.36
C VAL A 668 20.12 -44.91 5.53
N LYS A 669 20.62 -45.20 4.34
CA LYS A 669 21.01 -44.19 3.37
C LYS A 669 19.79 -43.83 2.52
N VAL A 670 19.54 -42.55 2.30
CA VAL A 670 18.57 -42.06 1.32
C VAL A 670 19.35 -41.27 0.28
N THR A 671 19.09 -41.53 -1.00
CA THR A 671 19.72 -40.86 -2.15
C THR A 671 18.64 -40.21 -2.99
N ALA A 672 18.74 -38.89 -3.19
CA ALA A 672 17.79 -38.12 -3.98
C ALA A 672 18.02 -38.26 -5.48
N GLN A 673 17.13 -37.67 -6.29
CA GLN A 673 17.15 -37.78 -7.76
C GLN A 673 18.39 -37.13 -8.40
N ASP A 674 18.97 -36.12 -7.75
CA ASP A 674 20.22 -35.45 -8.10
C ASP A 674 21.49 -36.26 -7.78
N GLY A 675 21.36 -37.37 -7.03
CA GLY A 675 22.46 -38.19 -6.55
C GLY A 675 23.05 -37.77 -5.19
N GLN A 676 22.59 -36.68 -4.57
CA GLN A 676 22.94 -36.34 -3.19
C GLN A 676 22.42 -37.40 -2.22
N SER A 677 23.11 -37.62 -1.09
CA SER A 677 22.66 -38.62 -0.13
C SER A 677 23.02 -38.34 1.32
N ARG A 678 22.08 -38.72 2.20
CA ARG A 678 22.16 -38.58 3.65
C ARG A 678 22.02 -39.97 4.30
N THR A 679 22.65 -40.17 5.45
CA THR A 679 22.70 -41.49 6.12
C THR A 679 22.31 -41.38 7.58
N TYR A 680 21.16 -41.95 7.92
CA TYR A 680 20.67 -42.09 9.29
C TYR A 680 21.26 -43.36 9.92
N THR A 681 21.75 -43.28 11.16
CA THR A 681 22.32 -44.43 11.89
C THR A 681 21.48 -44.78 13.12
N VAL A 682 20.94 -46.00 13.17
CA VAL A 682 20.21 -46.52 14.33
C VAL A 682 21.08 -47.53 15.08
N SER A 683 21.51 -47.18 16.29
CA SER A 683 22.24 -48.07 17.19
C SER A 683 21.28 -48.88 18.05
N VAL A 684 21.03 -50.14 17.69
CA VAL A 684 20.12 -51.03 18.44
C VAL A 684 20.90 -51.83 19.47
N PHE A 685 20.70 -51.60 20.76
CA PHE A 685 21.26 -52.44 21.83
C PHE A 685 20.30 -53.59 22.17
N ARG A 686 20.76 -54.84 22.12
CA ARG A 686 19.96 -56.00 22.58
C ARG A 686 20.38 -56.37 24.00
N ALA A 687 19.44 -56.37 24.94
CA ALA A 687 19.70 -56.78 26.32
C ALA A 687 20.29 -58.20 26.41
N ALA A 688 21.24 -58.40 27.33
CA ALA A 688 21.81 -59.71 27.60
C ALA A 688 20.82 -60.64 28.33
N ALA A 689 21.08 -61.95 28.29
CA ALA A 689 20.26 -62.93 29.00
C ALA A 689 20.51 -62.88 30.52
N THR A 690 19.58 -62.27 31.26
CA THR A 690 19.58 -62.29 32.73
C THR A 690 19.23 -63.69 33.24
N GLY A 691 20.21 -64.41 33.79
CA GLY A 691 19.94 -65.54 34.67
C GLY A 691 19.25 -65.04 35.94
N GLY A 692 18.03 -65.49 36.20
CA GLY A 692 17.24 -65.02 37.34
C GLY A 692 17.46 -65.82 38.62
N ASP A 693 17.52 -65.13 39.75
CA ASP A 693 17.30 -65.70 41.09
C ASP A 693 16.89 -64.57 42.09
N GLY A 694 16.35 -64.94 43.26
CA GLY A 694 16.67 -64.25 44.51
C GLY A 694 15.93 -62.96 44.94
N GLY A 695 14.62 -63.04 45.20
CA GLY A 695 14.08 -62.80 46.55
C GLY A 695 13.92 -61.38 47.17
N THR A 696 12.68 -61.12 47.64
CA THR A 696 12.31 -60.55 48.97
C THR A 696 12.77 -59.15 49.43
N GLY A 697 11.93 -58.13 49.18
CA GLY A 697 11.04 -57.45 50.17
C GLY A 697 11.59 -56.70 51.41
N GLY A 698 10.98 -55.53 51.73
CA GLY A 698 11.12 -54.81 53.02
C GLY A 698 10.60 -53.36 52.99
N ASP A 699 9.50 -53.07 53.70
CA ASP A 699 8.73 -51.79 53.68
C ASP A 699 9.35 -50.62 54.49
N GLY A 700 8.79 -49.38 54.38
CA GLY A 700 9.31 -48.24 55.18
C GLY A 700 8.53 -46.91 55.38
N GLY A 701 7.51 -46.51 54.59
CA GLY A 701 6.63 -45.33 54.85
C GLY A 701 7.20 -43.91 54.56
N THR A 702 6.43 -42.81 54.60
CA THR A 702 4.95 -42.61 54.70
C THR A 702 4.50 -41.15 54.42
N GLY A 703 3.33 -40.95 53.78
CA GLY A 703 2.55 -39.69 53.74
C GLY A 703 2.66 -38.87 52.42
N GLY A 704 1.58 -38.38 51.80
CA GLY A 704 0.14 -38.46 52.11
C GLY A 704 -0.79 -38.23 50.90
N ASP A 705 -2.11 -38.32 51.12
CA ASP A 705 -3.20 -38.51 50.11
C ASP A 705 -3.68 -37.20 49.42
N GLY A 706 -4.50 -37.17 48.35
CA GLY A 706 -5.12 -38.22 47.50
C GLY A 706 -6.42 -37.73 46.80
N GLY A 707 -6.98 -38.50 45.84
CA GLY A 707 -8.29 -38.20 45.20
C GLY A 707 -8.47 -38.76 43.77
N THR A 708 -9.69 -39.18 43.37
CA THR A 708 -9.89 -40.04 42.17
C THR A 708 -11.13 -39.74 41.29
N GLY A 709 -10.92 -39.73 39.96
CA GLY A 709 -11.71 -40.52 38.97
C GLY A 709 -13.01 -39.96 38.35
N GLY A 710 -13.29 -40.34 37.09
CA GLY A 710 -14.58 -40.17 36.40
C GLY A 710 -14.49 -40.13 34.85
N ASP A 711 -15.22 -41.00 34.15
CA ASP A 711 -15.14 -41.20 32.68
C ASP A 711 -16.07 -40.29 31.83
N GLY A 712 -15.63 -39.95 30.61
CA GLY A 712 -16.42 -40.18 29.38
C GLY A 712 -17.26 -39.06 28.70
N GLY A 713 -17.16 -38.97 27.36
CA GLY A 713 -18.34 -38.79 26.48
C GLY A 713 -18.61 -37.45 25.75
N THR A 714 -18.15 -37.33 24.50
CA THR A 714 -18.86 -36.77 23.30
C THR A 714 -19.75 -35.50 23.39
N GLY A 715 -19.28 -34.40 22.77
CA GLY A 715 -19.94 -33.61 21.68
C GLY A 715 -21.28 -32.85 21.89
N GLY A 716 -21.41 -31.68 21.21
CA GLY A 716 -22.70 -30.98 21.01
C GLY A 716 -22.61 -29.44 20.83
N ASP A 717 -23.43 -28.87 19.94
CA ASP A 717 -23.42 -27.45 19.53
C ASP A 717 -24.16 -26.47 20.51
N GLY A 718 -23.97 -25.15 20.32
CA GLY A 718 -25.15 -24.26 20.16
C GLY A 718 -25.32 -22.95 20.96
N GLY A 719 -24.78 -21.83 20.46
CA GLY A 719 -25.57 -20.64 20.06
C GLY A 719 -25.97 -19.49 21.04
N THR A 720 -26.61 -18.46 20.44
CA THR A 720 -27.19 -17.19 20.98
C THR A 720 -26.22 -16.05 21.36
N GLY A 721 -26.48 -14.75 21.10
CA GLY A 721 -27.54 -14.10 20.27
C GLY A 721 -27.70 -12.57 20.50
N GLY A 722 -28.29 -11.83 19.54
CA GLY A 722 -28.63 -10.36 19.60
C GLY A 722 -27.67 -9.45 18.82
N ASP A 723 -28.06 -8.69 17.78
CA ASP A 723 -28.92 -7.46 17.69
C ASP A 723 -28.18 -6.16 18.10
N GLY A 724 -28.42 -4.93 17.62
CA GLY A 724 -29.10 -4.34 16.45
C GLY A 724 -28.84 -2.80 16.52
N GLY A 725 -28.36 -2.10 15.47
CA GLY A 725 -27.83 -0.71 15.58
C GLY A 725 -27.92 0.10 14.27
N THR A 726 -28.23 1.42 14.30
CA THR A 726 -29.47 1.84 13.61
C THR A 726 -29.85 3.39 13.29
N GLY A 727 -29.33 4.20 12.31
CA GLY A 727 -29.98 5.43 11.62
C GLY A 727 -29.84 6.92 12.14
N GLY A 728 -29.91 8.10 11.44
CA GLY A 728 -30.05 8.63 10.01
C GLY A 728 -30.07 10.23 9.84
N GLU A 729 -29.98 10.82 8.60
CA GLU A 729 -30.07 12.27 8.11
C GLU A 729 -28.96 13.37 8.35
N GLY A 730 -28.57 14.34 7.48
CA GLY A 730 -28.71 14.62 6.01
C GLY A 730 -28.69 16.13 5.53
N GLY A 731 -27.81 16.59 4.59
CA GLY A 731 -28.06 17.79 3.67
C GLY A 731 -27.09 19.01 3.52
N THR A 732 -26.98 19.54 2.27
CA THR A 732 -26.56 20.93 1.81
C THR A 732 -25.08 21.42 2.00
N GLY A 733 -24.48 22.32 1.18
CA GLY A 733 -24.81 22.91 -0.15
C GLY A 733 -24.36 24.39 -0.34
N GLY A 734 -23.78 24.80 -1.50
CA GLY A 734 -23.59 26.24 -1.86
C GLY A 734 -22.44 26.63 -2.83
N ASP A 735 -22.80 27.41 -3.86
CA ASP A 735 -22.04 28.00 -5.00
C ASP A 735 -20.68 28.73 -4.74
N GLY A 736 -19.83 28.91 -5.78
CA GLY A 736 -18.49 29.54 -5.60
C GLY A 736 -17.63 30.14 -6.76
N GLY A 737 -18.15 30.41 -7.98
CA GLY A 737 -17.65 31.50 -8.86
C GLY A 737 -16.23 31.52 -9.53
N THR A 738 -16.24 31.38 -10.88
CA THR A 738 -15.52 32.21 -11.91
C THR A 738 -13.98 32.32 -12.07
N GLY A 739 -13.52 32.11 -13.31
CA GLY A 739 -12.34 32.76 -13.95
C GLY A 739 -11.07 31.91 -14.09
N GLY A 740 -10.29 31.97 -15.18
CA GLY A 740 -10.47 32.65 -16.47
C GLY A 740 -9.18 32.71 -17.33
N GLU A 741 -9.32 32.77 -18.67
CA GLU A 741 -8.26 33.04 -19.69
C GLU A 741 -7.12 31.99 -19.83
N GLY A 742 -6.43 31.83 -20.99
CA GLY A 742 -6.72 32.34 -22.34
C GLY A 742 -5.55 32.23 -23.36
N GLY A 743 -5.84 31.78 -24.59
CA GLY A 743 -4.97 31.97 -25.78
C GLY A 743 -3.87 30.90 -26.07
N ASN A 744 -3.12 30.94 -27.19
CA ASN A 744 -3.29 31.74 -28.42
C ASN A 744 -2.44 31.20 -29.62
N GLY A 745 -2.70 31.66 -30.85
CA GLY A 745 -1.91 31.41 -32.09
C GLY A 745 -2.26 30.11 -32.82
N GLY A 746 -2.07 29.94 -34.15
CA GLY A 746 -1.41 30.73 -35.21
C GLY A 746 -0.58 29.76 -36.09
N ASP A 747 -0.46 29.82 -37.42
CA ASP A 747 -0.86 30.73 -38.52
C ASP A 747 -1.22 29.87 -39.76
N GLY A 748 -1.72 30.36 -40.91
CA GLY A 748 -2.11 31.72 -41.32
C GLY A 748 -2.11 31.90 -42.86
N GLY A 749 -2.71 33.00 -43.35
CA GLY A 749 -2.55 33.49 -44.73
C GLY A 749 -3.41 32.84 -45.85
N THR A 750 -3.76 33.52 -46.96
CA THR A 750 -3.48 34.92 -47.37
C THR A 750 -4.55 35.51 -48.34
N GLY A 751 -4.76 36.84 -48.26
CA GLY A 751 -5.15 37.70 -49.41
C GLY A 751 -6.65 37.87 -49.74
N GLY A 752 -7.07 39.04 -50.26
CA GLY A 752 -8.42 39.17 -50.85
C GLY A 752 -8.89 40.57 -51.33
N ASN A 753 -8.87 41.59 -50.46
CA ASN A 753 -9.13 43.02 -50.77
C ASN A 753 -10.53 43.48 -51.32
N SER A 754 -11.18 44.38 -50.55
CA SER A 754 -12.13 45.45 -50.98
C SER A 754 -13.52 45.14 -51.57
N GLY A 755 -14.53 45.89 -51.12
CA GLY A 755 -15.85 46.03 -51.75
C GLY A 755 -16.86 46.79 -50.88
N THR A 756 -17.41 47.92 -51.33
CA THR A 756 -18.28 48.81 -50.52
C THR A 756 -19.69 49.01 -51.09
N GLY A 757 -20.71 48.98 -50.23
CA GLY A 757 -22.09 49.39 -50.51
C GLY A 757 -23.00 48.30 -51.11
N GLY A 758 -24.33 48.42 -51.07
CA GLY A 758 -25.12 49.46 -50.39
C GLY A 758 -26.61 49.46 -50.73
N ALA A 759 -27.44 49.18 -49.71
CA ALA A 759 -28.88 49.49 -49.58
C ALA A 759 -29.95 48.84 -50.50
N SER A 760 -31.10 48.56 -49.86
CA SER A 760 -32.48 48.53 -50.39
C SER A 760 -32.97 47.32 -51.22
N GLY A 761 -33.73 46.44 -50.54
CA GLY A 761 -34.75 45.56 -51.13
C GLY A 761 -35.57 44.92 -50.01
N ASN A 762 -36.85 45.25 -49.87
CA ASN A 762 -37.63 44.91 -48.67
C ASN A 762 -38.90 44.08 -48.96
N VAL A 763 -39.17 43.13 -48.07
CA VAL A 763 -40.38 42.27 -47.94
C VAL A 763 -40.74 41.33 -49.11
N THR A 764 -40.44 40.05 -48.93
CA THR A 764 -41.45 38.98 -49.09
C THR A 764 -41.41 38.08 -47.84
N ASN A 765 -42.58 37.62 -47.39
CA ASN A 765 -42.74 36.97 -46.09
C ASN A 765 -42.31 35.48 -46.10
N PRO A 766 -41.58 34.97 -45.09
CA PRO A 766 -41.22 33.55 -44.96
C PRO A 766 -42.11 32.76 -43.96
N ASP A 767 -43.39 33.10 -43.80
CA ASP A 767 -44.35 32.21 -43.10
C ASP A 767 -44.74 31.01 -43.98
N GLU A 768 -43.81 30.09 -44.22
CA GLU A 768 -44.13 28.69 -44.58
C GLU A 768 -42.89 27.77 -44.39
N LYS A 769 -43.10 26.59 -43.78
CA LYS A 769 -42.08 25.56 -43.43
C LYS A 769 -41.09 25.84 -42.27
N LEU A 770 -41.59 26.32 -41.13
CA LEU A 770 -40.86 26.22 -39.84
C LEU A 770 -40.60 24.77 -39.38
N LEU A 771 -41.40 23.82 -39.88
CA LEU A 771 -41.34 22.39 -39.60
C LEU A 771 -41.32 21.59 -40.91
N ASP A 772 -40.49 20.57 -40.97
CA ASP A 772 -40.40 19.62 -42.09
C ASP A 772 -40.68 18.21 -41.59
N LYS A 773 -41.44 17.42 -42.36
CA LYS A 773 -41.86 16.06 -41.97
C LYS A 773 -40.91 14.97 -42.45
N THR A 774 -39.92 15.30 -43.28
CA THR A 774 -39.13 14.28 -43.98
C THR A 774 -37.65 14.64 -44.14
N ILE A 775 -36.85 14.33 -43.12
CA ILE A 775 -35.54 13.67 -43.32
C ILE A 775 -35.46 12.52 -42.29
N GLY A 776 -35.53 11.27 -42.73
CA GLY A 776 -35.28 10.05 -41.92
C GLY A 776 -36.26 9.68 -40.79
N GLY A 777 -37.07 10.61 -40.28
CA GLY A 777 -37.82 10.42 -39.03
C GLY A 777 -38.91 9.32 -39.05
N GLN A 778 -38.99 8.59 -37.94
CA GLN A 778 -40.14 7.70 -37.64
C GLN A 778 -41.34 8.52 -37.13
N ALA A 779 -42.51 7.86 -37.01
CA ALA A 779 -43.71 8.50 -36.50
C ALA A 779 -43.55 8.92 -35.02
N GLY A 780 -43.60 10.22 -34.73
CA GLY A 780 -43.47 10.78 -33.37
C GLY A 780 -42.35 11.81 -33.18
N GLN A 781 -41.59 12.14 -34.23
CA GLN A 781 -40.51 13.12 -34.19
C GLN A 781 -40.92 14.48 -34.78
N ALA A 782 -40.44 15.58 -34.19
CA ALA A 782 -40.53 16.94 -34.72
C ALA A 782 -39.12 17.56 -34.80
N ILE A 783 -38.83 18.33 -35.85
CA ILE A 783 -37.49 18.89 -36.10
C ILE A 783 -37.57 20.41 -36.13
N LEU A 784 -36.80 21.08 -35.27
CA LEU A 784 -36.61 22.53 -35.31
C LEU A 784 -35.53 22.89 -36.34
N LYS A 785 -35.90 23.66 -37.36
CA LYS A 785 -34.96 24.30 -38.30
C LYS A 785 -34.65 25.77 -37.97
N ASP A 786 -35.39 26.36 -37.03
CA ASP A 786 -35.35 27.77 -36.65
C ASP A 786 -34.28 28.10 -35.58
N ALA A 787 -33.33 27.18 -35.38
CA ALA A 787 -32.22 27.34 -34.43
C ALA A 787 -31.11 28.16 -35.09
N VAL A 788 -30.87 29.38 -34.60
CA VAL A 788 -29.83 30.27 -35.15
C VAL A 788 -28.49 29.79 -34.62
N ALA A 789 -27.73 29.10 -35.47
CA ALA A 789 -26.36 28.71 -35.21
C ALA A 789 -25.40 29.81 -35.68
N SER A 790 -24.72 30.47 -34.75
CA SER A 790 -23.64 31.41 -35.02
C SER A 790 -22.30 30.81 -34.58
N GLN A 791 -21.42 30.53 -35.53
CA GLN A 791 -20.05 30.12 -35.24
C GLN A 791 -19.18 31.36 -34.95
N ALA A 792 -18.57 31.40 -33.78
CA ALA A 792 -17.61 32.42 -33.40
C ALA A 792 -16.23 32.15 -34.00
N ALA A 793 -15.40 33.18 -34.11
CA ALA A 793 -14.08 33.11 -34.77
C ALA A 793 -13.06 32.18 -34.07
N ASN A 794 -13.36 31.74 -32.84
CA ASN A 794 -12.58 30.74 -32.10
C ASN A 794 -12.98 29.27 -32.44
N GLY A 795 -14.00 29.06 -33.27
CA GLY A 795 -14.52 27.75 -33.66
C GLY A 795 -15.72 27.26 -32.84
N ASN A 796 -16.10 27.96 -31.76
CA ASN A 796 -17.26 27.59 -30.95
C ASN A 796 -18.56 27.91 -31.69
N VAL A 797 -19.59 27.09 -31.51
CA VAL A 797 -20.92 27.28 -32.12
C VAL A 797 -21.94 27.58 -31.02
N GLU A 798 -22.52 28.78 -31.06
CA GLU A 798 -23.68 29.12 -30.23
C GLU A 798 -24.97 28.85 -31.03
N VAL A 799 -25.95 28.22 -30.39
CA VAL A 799 -27.22 27.81 -31.00
C VAL A 799 -28.38 28.33 -30.16
N VAL A 800 -29.08 29.35 -30.66
CA VAL A 800 -30.24 29.95 -29.97
C VAL A 800 -31.53 29.47 -30.60
N ILE A 801 -32.46 28.95 -29.79
CA ILE A 801 -33.79 28.54 -30.25
C ILE A 801 -34.78 29.71 -30.07
N SER A 802 -35.49 30.09 -31.13
CA SER A 802 -36.48 31.18 -31.08
C SER A 802 -37.71 30.81 -30.24
N SER A 803 -38.29 31.79 -29.53
CA SER A 803 -39.54 31.58 -28.77
C SER A 803 -40.68 31.11 -29.68
N LYS A 804 -40.78 31.67 -30.89
CA LYS A 804 -41.72 31.22 -31.93
C LYS A 804 -41.59 29.73 -32.27
N GLY A 805 -40.36 29.21 -32.31
CA GLY A 805 -40.10 27.78 -32.52
C GLY A 805 -40.64 26.92 -31.37
N VAL A 806 -40.56 27.40 -30.12
CA VAL A 806 -41.13 26.73 -28.95
C VAL A 806 -42.66 26.80 -28.94
N ASP A 807 -43.25 27.97 -29.24
CA ASP A 807 -44.71 28.12 -29.39
C ASP A 807 -45.28 27.14 -30.42
N ALA A 808 -44.60 26.98 -31.56
CA ALA A 808 -44.98 26.06 -32.62
C ALA A 808 -44.89 24.58 -32.20
N LEU A 809 -43.97 24.20 -31.32
CA LEU A 809 -43.88 22.85 -30.76
C LEU A 809 -44.96 22.58 -29.72
N LEU A 810 -45.22 23.55 -28.82
CA LEU A 810 -46.28 23.44 -27.82
C LEU A 810 -47.65 23.22 -28.49
N ALA A 811 -47.89 23.86 -29.64
CA ALA A 811 -49.07 23.65 -30.47
C ALA A 811 -49.16 22.27 -31.16
N LEU A 812 -48.09 21.46 -31.19
CA LEU A 812 -48.09 20.07 -31.68
C LEU A 812 -48.37 19.05 -30.57
N SER A 813 -48.38 19.46 -29.30
CA SER A 813 -48.78 18.62 -28.17
C SER A 813 -50.16 17.98 -28.42
N PRO A 814 -50.35 16.67 -28.19
CA PRO A 814 -49.48 15.74 -27.48
C PRO A 814 -48.62 14.84 -28.39
N ARG A 815 -48.36 15.21 -29.65
CA ARG A 815 -47.88 14.26 -30.69
C ARG A 815 -46.37 14.17 -30.99
N PRO A 816 -45.44 15.05 -30.54
CA PRO A 816 -44.01 14.75 -30.58
C PRO A 816 -43.56 14.03 -29.29
N ALA A 817 -42.82 12.93 -29.45
CA ALA A 817 -42.05 12.27 -28.40
C ALA A 817 -40.56 12.64 -28.44
N THR A 818 -40.06 13.06 -29.60
CA THR A 818 -38.72 13.63 -29.75
C THR A 818 -38.81 14.97 -30.45
N VAL A 819 -38.26 16.02 -29.83
CA VAL A 819 -37.93 17.28 -30.48
C VAL A 819 -36.45 17.23 -30.85
N SER A 820 -36.10 17.23 -32.13
CA SER A 820 -34.72 17.24 -32.58
C SER A 820 -34.27 18.64 -33.02
N VAL A 821 -33.12 19.06 -32.52
CA VAL A 821 -32.37 20.26 -32.91
C VAL A 821 -31.10 19.78 -33.61
N GLY A 822 -30.97 20.09 -34.91
CA GLY A 822 -29.82 19.68 -35.71
C GLY A 822 -28.69 20.70 -35.62
N VAL A 823 -27.57 20.35 -34.97
CA VAL A 823 -26.37 21.18 -34.92
C VAL A 823 -25.27 20.53 -35.76
N ILE A 824 -25.37 20.72 -37.07
CA ILE A 824 -24.40 20.17 -38.02
C ILE A 824 -23.15 21.05 -38.04
N SER A 825 -22.24 20.79 -37.10
CA SER A 825 -20.84 21.18 -37.18
C SER A 825 -19.96 19.98 -36.86
N ASP A 826 -19.00 19.74 -37.75
CA ASP A 826 -17.93 18.75 -37.70
C ASP A 826 -16.60 19.32 -37.18
N THR A 827 -16.57 20.63 -36.94
CA THR A 827 -15.38 21.45 -36.62
C THR A 827 -15.51 22.22 -35.31
N ALA A 828 -16.66 22.14 -34.63
CA ALA A 828 -16.89 22.83 -33.36
C ALA A 828 -16.13 22.18 -32.20
N LYS A 829 -15.22 22.94 -31.55
CA LYS A 829 -14.58 22.54 -30.28
C LYS A 829 -15.57 22.57 -29.10
N GLN A 830 -16.49 23.52 -29.13
CA GLN A 830 -17.57 23.67 -28.16
C GLN A 830 -18.87 24.02 -28.88
N VAL A 831 -19.98 23.43 -28.42
CA VAL A 831 -21.34 23.83 -28.78
C VAL A 831 -22.05 24.30 -27.52
N LEU A 832 -22.50 25.56 -27.52
CA LEU A 832 -23.42 26.12 -26.53
C LEU A 832 -24.82 26.17 -27.13
N LEU A 833 -25.82 25.58 -26.47
CA LEU A 833 -27.21 25.72 -26.84
C LEU A 833 -27.97 26.52 -25.78
N ALA A 834 -28.53 27.66 -26.18
CA ALA A 834 -29.44 28.47 -25.37
C ALA A 834 -30.89 28.15 -25.77
N ILE A 835 -31.56 27.36 -24.92
CA ILE A 835 -32.88 26.79 -25.16
C ILE A 835 -33.89 27.51 -24.26
N PRO A 836 -34.98 28.12 -24.77
CA PRO A 836 -35.97 28.76 -23.91
C PRO A 836 -36.60 27.78 -22.92
N ALA A 837 -36.68 28.16 -21.65
CA ALA A 837 -37.13 27.32 -20.55
C ALA A 837 -38.51 26.67 -20.79
N ALA A 838 -39.43 27.38 -21.47
CA ALA A 838 -40.78 26.93 -21.82
C ALA A 838 -40.84 25.61 -22.61
N ILE A 839 -39.73 25.14 -23.22
CA ILE A 839 -39.71 23.84 -23.91
C ILE A 839 -40.02 22.66 -22.97
N VAL A 840 -39.74 22.78 -21.66
CA VAL A 840 -40.04 21.71 -20.69
C VAL A 840 -41.54 21.49 -20.50
N GLU A 841 -42.39 22.44 -20.87
CA GLU A 841 -43.85 22.31 -20.78
C GLU A 841 -44.42 21.22 -21.70
N LEU A 842 -43.66 20.79 -22.72
CA LEU A 842 -44.00 19.61 -23.54
C LEU A 842 -44.18 18.35 -22.67
N ALA A 843 -43.42 18.24 -21.57
CA ALA A 843 -43.52 17.12 -20.64
C ALA A 843 -44.88 17.04 -19.92
N ASN A 844 -45.65 18.13 -19.83
CA ASN A 844 -46.96 18.15 -19.18
C ASN A 844 -47.98 17.21 -19.84
N ASN A 845 -47.89 17.04 -21.16
CA ASN A 845 -48.79 16.18 -21.94
C ASN A 845 -48.10 14.94 -22.51
N ASN A 846 -46.76 14.93 -22.53
CA ASN A 846 -45.96 13.77 -22.90
C ASN A 846 -44.73 13.63 -21.98
N PRO A 847 -44.84 12.92 -20.84
CA PRO A 847 -43.73 12.72 -19.92
C PRO A 847 -42.52 11.97 -20.51
N GLN A 848 -42.67 11.35 -21.69
CA GLN A 848 -41.59 10.68 -22.43
C GLN A 848 -40.93 11.61 -23.46
N ALA A 849 -41.19 12.92 -23.42
CA ALA A 849 -40.63 13.89 -24.36
C ALA A 849 -39.12 14.11 -24.14
N PHE A 850 -38.32 13.86 -25.18
CA PHE A 850 -36.89 14.17 -25.22
C PHE A 850 -36.61 15.39 -26.11
N LEU A 851 -35.69 16.25 -25.67
CA LEU A 851 -34.96 17.16 -26.54
C LEU A 851 -33.68 16.44 -27.03
N GLU A 852 -33.61 16.18 -28.32
CA GLU A 852 -32.45 15.57 -28.99
C GLU A 852 -31.63 16.65 -29.69
N ILE A 853 -30.32 16.66 -29.44
CA ILE A 853 -29.34 17.57 -30.02
C ILE A 853 -28.39 16.72 -30.86
N GLN A 854 -28.44 16.84 -32.18
CA GLN A 854 -27.61 16.07 -33.10
C GLN A 854 -26.30 16.80 -33.40
N THR A 855 -25.17 16.08 -33.38
CA THR A 855 -23.82 16.60 -33.66
C THR A 855 -23.09 15.67 -34.65
N ALA A 856 -21.87 16.02 -35.10
CA ALA A 856 -21.14 15.16 -36.02
C ALA A 856 -20.80 13.76 -35.44
N ILE A 857 -20.32 13.72 -34.18
CA ILE A 857 -19.90 12.48 -33.50
C ILE A 857 -21.06 11.64 -32.98
N GLY A 858 -22.27 12.21 -32.84
CA GLY A 858 -23.38 11.52 -32.18
C GLY A 858 -24.59 12.39 -31.91
N ALA A 859 -25.27 12.16 -30.77
CA ALA A 859 -26.40 12.96 -30.33
C ALA A 859 -26.55 12.93 -28.81
N LEU A 860 -26.96 14.05 -28.22
CA LEU A 860 -27.34 14.16 -26.81
C LEU A 860 -28.88 14.17 -26.71
N ARG A 861 -29.47 13.43 -25.78
CA ARG A 861 -30.92 13.48 -25.50
C ARG A 861 -31.20 13.81 -24.05
N LEU A 862 -32.05 14.79 -23.82
CA LEU A 862 -32.39 15.32 -22.52
C LEU A 862 -33.87 15.02 -22.22
N PRO A 863 -34.21 14.19 -21.20
CA PRO A 863 -35.60 13.95 -20.83
C PRO A 863 -36.20 15.21 -20.19
N LEU A 864 -37.23 15.78 -20.81
CA LEU A 864 -37.78 17.08 -20.42
C LEU A 864 -38.54 17.04 -19.09
N ALA A 865 -39.12 15.88 -18.73
CA ALA A 865 -39.88 15.71 -17.49
C ALA A 865 -39.03 15.93 -16.22
N GLU A 866 -37.78 15.46 -16.20
CA GLU A 866 -36.85 15.59 -15.07
C GLU A 866 -36.44 17.05 -14.82
N LEU A 867 -36.42 17.87 -15.88
CA LEU A 867 -35.98 19.26 -15.82
C LEU A 867 -37.10 20.20 -15.36
N LYS A 868 -38.36 19.84 -15.62
CA LYS A 868 -39.55 20.68 -15.35
C LYS A 868 -39.57 21.24 -13.93
N ASP A 869 -39.48 20.40 -12.91
CA ASP A 869 -39.63 20.84 -11.52
C ASP A 869 -38.37 21.56 -10.98
N GLN A 870 -37.29 21.59 -11.76
CA GLN A 870 -36.04 22.31 -11.48
C GLN A 870 -35.97 23.68 -12.19
N VAL A 871 -36.77 23.86 -13.24
CA VAL A 871 -36.82 25.06 -14.10
C VAL A 871 -38.07 25.87 -13.72
N LYS A 872 -37.90 26.82 -12.80
CA LYS A 872 -38.99 27.69 -12.32
C LYS A 872 -39.31 28.80 -13.32
N THR A 873 -40.45 29.48 -13.14
CA THR A 873 -40.91 30.62 -13.97
C THR A 873 -40.01 31.86 -13.96
N GLU A 874 -38.94 31.87 -13.15
CA GLU A 874 -37.87 32.89 -13.17
C GLU A 874 -36.71 32.52 -14.12
N THR A 875 -36.64 31.27 -14.57
CA THR A 875 -35.65 30.78 -15.54
C THR A 875 -36.13 31.09 -16.94
N ASP A 876 -35.24 31.68 -17.76
CA ASP A 876 -35.57 32.07 -19.13
C ASP A 876 -34.93 31.14 -20.17
N THR A 877 -33.71 30.68 -19.90
CA THR A 877 -32.99 29.73 -20.77
C THR A 877 -32.44 28.55 -19.97
N ILE A 878 -32.33 27.41 -20.65
CA ILE A 878 -31.53 26.26 -20.25
C ILE A 878 -30.30 26.30 -21.17
N HIS A 879 -29.11 26.32 -20.57
CA HIS A 879 -27.85 26.27 -21.28
C HIS A 879 -27.31 24.85 -21.23
N VAL A 880 -27.09 24.28 -22.42
CA VAL A 880 -26.39 23.02 -22.62
C VAL A 880 -25.03 23.35 -23.21
N VAL A 881 -23.94 22.92 -22.57
CA VAL A 881 -22.59 23.03 -23.13
C VAL A 881 -22.08 21.65 -23.46
N LEU A 882 -21.59 21.47 -24.68
CA LEU A 882 -20.87 20.29 -25.12
C LEU A 882 -19.46 20.70 -25.54
N ASN A 883 -18.46 20.20 -24.83
CA ASN A 883 -17.04 20.41 -25.10
C ASN A 883 -16.45 19.13 -25.70
N PHE A 884 -15.77 19.24 -26.84
CA PHE A 884 -15.19 18.10 -27.56
C PHE A 884 -13.66 18.21 -27.52
N ASN A 885 -13.01 17.24 -26.86
CA ASN A 885 -11.54 17.09 -26.73
C ASN A 885 -10.79 18.12 -25.87
N ASP A 886 -11.46 18.81 -24.96
CA ASP A 886 -10.83 19.75 -24.00
C ASP A 886 -10.36 19.07 -22.69
N LYS A 887 -10.47 17.74 -22.60
CA LYS A 887 -10.22 16.91 -21.40
C LYS A 887 -9.36 15.67 -21.69
N SER A 888 -8.56 15.70 -22.76
CA SER A 888 -7.74 14.54 -23.19
C SER A 888 -6.59 14.24 -22.23
N GLN A 889 -5.99 15.26 -21.60
CA GLN A 889 -4.94 15.04 -20.60
C GLN A 889 -5.50 14.47 -19.29
N GLU A 890 -6.69 14.90 -18.86
CA GLU A 890 -7.38 14.31 -17.72
C GLU A 890 -7.75 12.85 -18.01
N ALA A 891 -8.16 12.53 -19.25
CA ALA A 891 -8.39 11.15 -19.66
C ALA A 891 -7.10 10.33 -19.63
N GLN A 892 -5.98 10.85 -20.15
CA GLN A 892 -4.68 10.18 -20.11
C GLN A 892 -4.17 9.98 -18.68
N ARG A 893 -4.31 10.98 -17.80
CA ARG A 893 -4.00 10.84 -16.37
C ARG A 893 -4.90 9.81 -15.70
N ALA A 894 -6.21 9.80 -16.00
CA ALA A 894 -7.16 8.81 -15.49
C ALA A 894 -6.86 7.39 -15.97
N GLU A 895 -6.42 7.24 -17.22
CA GLU A 895 -6.02 5.98 -17.88
C GLU A 895 -4.72 5.46 -17.25
N SER A 896 -3.73 6.34 -17.00
CA SER A 896 -2.46 6.01 -16.32
C SER A 896 -2.56 5.84 -14.79
N ALA A 897 -3.59 6.41 -14.14
CA ALA A 897 -3.79 6.32 -12.68
C ALA A 897 -4.72 5.16 -12.27
N LEU A 898 -5.21 4.36 -13.23
CA LEU A 898 -5.84 3.09 -12.91
C LEU A 898 -4.78 2.08 -12.48
N PRO A 899 -4.95 1.35 -11.36
CA PRO A 899 -4.00 0.31 -10.93
C PRO A 899 -4.07 -0.99 -11.78
N PHE A 900 -4.49 -0.87 -13.06
CA PHE A 900 -4.57 -1.92 -14.07
C PHE A 900 -4.50 -1.25 -15.46
N ASN A 901 -3.48 -1.53 -16.28
CA ASN A 901 -3.43 -1.03 -17.67
C ASN A 901 -4.46 -1.68 -18.61
N GLY A 902 -5.23 -2.67 -18.13
CA GLY A 902 -6.29 -3.36 -18.88
C GLY A 902 -7.52 -2.50 -19.20
N ALA A 903 -7.42 -1.17 -19.14
CA ALA A 903 -8.42 -0.19 -19.53
C ALA A 903 -7.80 0.84 -20.49
N SER A 904 -8.29 0.92 -21.73
CA SER A 904 -7.69 1.77 -22.76
C SER A 904 -8.68 2.53 -23.64
N SER A 905 -8.24 3.69 -24.14
CA SER A 905 -9.00 4.55 -25.03
C SER A 905 -9.16 3.95 -26.43
N ILE A 906 -10.42 3.71 -26.85
CA ILE A 906 -10.75 3.22 -28.20
C ILE A 906 -10.76 4.34 -29.26
N GLY A 907 -9.93 5.37 -29.10
CA GLY A 907 -9.83 6.50 -30.03
C GLY A 907 -11.07 7.40 -30.09
N LEU A 908 -11.95 7.35 -29.08
CA LEU A 908 -13.12 8.23 -28.99
C LEU A 908 -12.78 9.58 -28.33
N PRO A 909 -13.46 10.66 -28.73
CA PRO A 909 -13.31 11.97 -28.10
C PRO A 909 -13.89 11.98 -26.69
N VAL A 910 -13.22 12.69 -25.78
CA VAL A 910 -13.80 13.00 -24.46
C VAL A 910 -14.83 14.11 -24.64
N VAL A 911 -16.07 13.83 -24.23
CA VAL A 911 -17.20 14.77 -24.31
C VAL A 911 -17.46 15.35 -22.94
N GLY A 912 -17.11 16.62 -22.74
CA GLY A 912 -17.58 17.40 -21.60
C GLY A 912 -19.04 17.80 -21.82
N PHE A 913 -19.91 17.50 -20.85
CA PHE A 913 -21.32 17.87 -20.84
C PHE A 913 -21.62 18.73 -19.62
N GLU A 914 -22.15 19.93 -19.84
CA GLU A 914 -22.65 20.83 -18.80
C GLU A 914 -24.13 21.14 -19.04
N LEU A 915 -24.94 21.16 -17.97
CA LEU A 915 -26.37 21.48 -18.02
C LEU A 915 -26.76 22.42 -16.87
N LYS A 916 -27.22 23.63 -17.21
CA LYS A 916 -27.66 24.64 -16.22
C LYS A 916 -28.88 25.43 -16.68
N ALA A 917 -29.75 25.77 -15.73
CA ALA A 917 -30.78 26.80 -15.87
C ALA A 917 -30.14 28.19 -15.73
N VAL A 918 -30.61 29.18 -16.49
CA VAL A 918 -30.13 30.57 -16.47
C VAL A 918 -31.33 31.55 -16.47
N LYS A 919 -31.23 32.59 -15.64
CA LYS A 919 -32.21 33.68 -15.49
C LYS A 919 -31.85 34.89 -16.36
N LYS A 920 -32.84 35.76 -16.65
CA LYS A 920 -32.63 37.10 -17.24
C LYS A 920 -31.61 38.00 -16.52
N ASP A 921 -31.39 37.80 -15.22
CA ASP A 921 -30.43 38.57 -14.41
C ASP A 921 -28.98 38.04 -14.49
N GLY A 922 -28.77 36.91 -15.19
CA GLY A 922 -27.47 36.25 -15.31
C GLY A 922 -27.21 35.15 -14.26
N GLY A 923 -28.06 35.02 -13.24
CA GLY A 923 -27.96 33.94 -12.26
C GLY A 923 -28.19 32.57 -12.91
N SER A 924 -27.36 31.58 -12.55
CA SER A 924 -27.44 30.22 -13.11
C SER A 924 -27.41 29.13 -12.03
N LYS A 925 -28.01 27.97 -12.32
CA LYS A 925 -28.08 26.81 -11.42
C LYS A 925 -27.92 25.51 -12.21
N ALA A 926 -27.04 24.62 -11.76
CA ALA A 926 -26.89 23.28 -12.34
C ALA A 926 -28.21 22.47 -12.28
N LEU A 927 -28.37 21.55 -13.25
CA LEU A 927 -29.51 20.64 -13.36
C LEU A 927 -29.04 19.18 -13.40
N GLU A 928 -29.79 18.30 -12.75
CA GLU A 928 -29.46 16.88 -12.54
C GLU A 928 -30.61 15.97 -12.97
N TYR A 929 -30.35 14.67 -13.17
CA TYR A 929 -31.36 13.68 -13.54
C TYR A 929 -31.61 12.71 -12.39
N LYS A 930 -32.80 12.77 -11.78
CA LYS A 930 -33.10 12.00 -10.56
C LYS A 930 -33.60 10.60 -10.90
N GLY A 931 -34.76 10.49 -11.54
CA GLY A 931 -35.30 9.19 -11.95
C GLY A 931 -34.62 8.67 -13.22
N SER A 932 -34.88 9.37 -14.32
CA SER A 932 -34.41 9.06 -15.67
C SER A 932 -32.92 9.38 -15.88
N TYR A 933 -32.46 9.34 -17.14
CA TYR A 933 -31.10 9.65 -17.56
C TYR A 933 -31.13 10.48 -18.84
N ALA A 934 -30.20 11.41 -19.00
CA ALA A 934 -29.84 11.88 -20.34
C ALA A 934 -29.10 10.77 -21.11
N GLN A 935 -29.12 10.83 -22.44
CA GLN A 935 -28.48 9.84 -23.31
C GLN A 935 -27.41 10.54 -24.16
N LEU A 936 -26.13 10.20 -23.96
CA LEU A 936 -25.08 10.57 -24.91
C LEU A 936 -24.83 9.39 -25.85
N ILE A 937 -25.37 9.52 -27.06
CA ILE A 937 -25.17 8.59 -28.17
C ILE A 937 -23.88 8.97 -28.88
N MET A 938 -22.97 8.01 -29.07
CA MET A 938 -21.75 8.20 -29.87
C MET A 938 -21.60 7.07 -30.89
N LYS A 939 -21.05 7.39 -32.06
CA LYS A 939 -20.64 6.40 -33.07
C LYS A 939 -19.26 5.87 -32.70
N LEU A 940 -19.07 4.55 -32.70
CA LEU A 940 -17.74 3.96 -32.51
C LEU A 940 -16.92 4.04 -33.82
N PRO A 941 -15.58 4.10 -33.76
CA PRO A 941 -14.74 4.05 -34.96
C PRO A 941 -14.98 2.77 -35.76
N THR A 942 -15.21 2.91 -37.06
CA THR A 942 -15.54 1.77 -37.95
C THR A 942 -14.32 0.95 -38.40
N ASN A 943 -13.12 1.32 -37.98
CA ASN A 943 -11.87 0.90 -38.60
C ASN A 943 -11.45 -0.51 -38.15
N ASP A 944 -11.55 -0.78 -36.84
CA ASP A 944 -11.19 -2.06 -36.20
C ASP A 944 -12.43 -2.87 -35.78
N ALA A 945 -13.61 -2.48 -36.27
CA ALA A 945 -14.89 -2.84 -35.67
C ALA A 945 -15.24 -4.36 -35.71
N SER A 946 -14.53 -5.17 -36.50
CA SER A 946 -14.70 -6.63 -36.56
C SER A 946 -14.40 -7.35 -35.24
N SER A 947 -13.51 -6.82 -34.40
CA SER A 947 -13.03 -7.46 -33.18
C SER A 947 -13.87 -7.12 -31.94
N ILE A 948 -14.06 -5.84 -31.64
CA ILE A 948 -14.56 -5.34 -30.34
C ILE A 948 -15.98 -5.84 -30.00
N LYS A 949 -16.19 -6.23 -28.73
CA LYS A 949 -17.47 -6.74 -28.21
C LYS A 949 -18.02 -5.87 -27.07
N ALA A 950 -19.34 -5.84 -26.90
CA ALA A 950 -20.03 -5.01 -25.90
C ALA A 950 -19.53 -5.25 -24.46
N TYR A 951 -19.30 -6.52 -24.09
CA TYR A 951 -18.81 -6.88 -22.76
C TYR A 951 -17.39 -6.36 -22.49
N GLU A 952 -16.62 -5.97 -23.50
CA GLU A 952 -15.27 -5.40 -23.38
C GLU A 952 -15.28 -3.87 -23.26
N LEU A 953 -16.44 -3.22 -23.37
CA LEU A 953 -16.54 -1.76 -23.38
C LEU A 953 -17.19 -1.22 -22.10
N ALA A 954 -16.58 -0.19 -21.53
CA ALA A 954 -17.09 0.57 -20.40
C ALA A 954 -17.57 1.95 -20.86
N GLY A 955 -18.74 2.39 -20.40
CA GLY A 955 -19.00 3.82 -20.28
C GLY A 955 -18.22 4.36 -19.09
N VAL A 956 -17.49 5.46 -19.29
CA VAL A 956 -16.62 6.03 -18.26
C VAL A 956 -16.88 7.53 -18.11
N SER A 957 -16.86 8.02 -16.87
CA SER A 957 -16.80 9.44 -16.57
C SER A 957 -15.53 9.78 -15.80
N ILE A 958 -14.78 10.77 -16.29
CA ILE A 958 -13.46 11.18 -15.79
C ILE A 958 -13.62 12.27 -14.72
N GLY A 959 -12.87 12.15 -13.63
CA GLY A 959 -12.91 13.05 -12.48
C GLY A 959 -12.24 14.40 -12.74
N ASN A 960 -12.34 15.31 -11.78
CA ASN A 960 -11.61 16.60 -11.79
C ASN A 960 -10.50 16.67 -10.71
N GLY A 961 -10.30 15.60 -9.93
CA GLY A 961 -9.19 15.51 -8.98
C GLY A 961 -7.83 15.31 -9.69
N GLU A 962 -6.74 15.49 -8.95
CA GLU A 962 -5.37 15.52 -9.45
C GLU A 962 -5.01 14.24 -10.24
N ASN A 963 -5.45 13.08 -9.76
CA ASN A 963 -5.25 11.76 -10.38
C ASN A 963 -6.31 11.37 -11.44
N GLY A 964 -7.29 12.24 -11.75
CA GLY A 964 -8.25 12.04 -12.85
C GLY A 964 -9.34 10.96 -12.69
N GLU A 965 -9.48 10.34 -11.52
CA GLU A 965 -10.38 9.20 -11.19
C GLU A 965 -11.50 8.82 -12.19
N ALA A 966 -11.48 7.56 -12.64
CA ALA A 966 -12.48 6.99 -13.55
C ALA A 966 -13.68 6.35 -12.81
N TYR A 967 -14.89 6.72 -13.23
CA TYR A 967 -16.16 6.23 -12.68
C TYR A 967 -17.00 5.52 -13.74
N SER A 968 -17.73 4.46 -13.33
CA SER A 968 -18.68 3.74 -14.19
C SER A 968 -19.79 4.66 -14.69
N VAL A 969 -20.17 4.47 -15.96
CA VAL A 969 -21.36 5.06 -16.58
C VAL A 969 -22.11 3.94 -17.31
N PRO A 970 -23.39 3.67 -16.98
CA PRO A 970 -24.15 2.65 -17.66
C PRO A 970 -24.28 2.94 -19.16
N ALA A 971 -24.14 1.90 -19.97
CA ALA A 971 -23.92 2.02 -21.40
C ALA A 971 -24.64 0.90 -22.16
N LEU A 972 -25.41 1.27 -23.18
CA LEU A 972 -26.00 0.33 -24.12
C LEU A 972 -25.18 0.30 -25.41
N PHE A 973 -24.81 -0.90 -25.85
CA PHE A 973 -23.95 -1.13 -27.01
C PHE A 973 -24.74 -1.81 -28.13
N SER A 974 -24.68 -1.25 -29.33
CA SER A 974 -25.53 -1.64 -30.47
C SER A 974 -24.77 -1.62 -31.80
N GLY A 975 -25.21 -2.44 -32.75
CA GLY A 975 -24.63 -2.56 -34.08
C GLY A 975 -25.16 -3.80 -34.82
N GLU A 976 -24.43 -4.26 -35.83
CA GLU A 976 -24.84 -5.35 -36.72
C GLU A 976 -23.87 -6.54 -36.62
N ALA A 977 -24.36 -7.78 -36.80
CA ALA A 977 -23.53 -8.98 -36.96
C ALA A 977 -22.37 -9.16 -35.94
N ASN A 978 -22.63 -8.95 -34.65
CA ASN A 978 -21.65 -9.02 -33.53
C ASN A 978 -20.52 -7.98 -33.58
N ILE A 979 -20.73 -6.86 -34.28
CA ILE A 979 -19.90 -5.66 -34.30
C ILE A 979 -20.66 -4.54 -33.58
N VAL A 980 -20.02 -3.86 -32.63
CA VAL A 980 -20.59 -2.66 -31.99
C VAL A 980 -20.25 -1.43 -32.83
N THR A 981 -21.26 -0.65 -33.24
CA THR A 981 -21.09 0.57 -34.05
C THR A 981 -21.62 1.84 -33.38
N LYS A 982 -22.47 1.69 -32.35
CA LYS A 982 -23.02 2.78 -31.53
C LYS A 982 -22.98 2.40 -30.05
N VAL A 983 -22.58 3.36 -29.22
CA VAL A 983 -22.86 3.38 -27.77
C VAL A 983 -23.94 4.40 -27.42
N GLU A 984 -24.67 4.16 -26.34
CA GLU A 984 -25.56 5.11 -25.67
C GLU A 984 -25.26 5.13 -24.16
N LEU A 985 -24.55 6.17 -23.71
CA LEU A 985 -24.22 6.40 -22.31
C LEU A 985 -25.41 7.00 -21.56
N LYS A 986 -25.73 6.47 -20.38
CA LYS A 986 -26.81 6.92 -19.50
C LYS A 986 -26.26 7.92 -18.47
N LEU A 987 -26.48 9.22 -18.70
CA LEU A 987 -25.90 10.29 -17.90
C LEU A 987 -26.84 10.76 -16.78
N LYS A 988 -26.32 10.87 -15.55
CA LYS A 988 -27.05 11.37 -14.37
C LYS A 988 -26.92 12.88 -14.11
N GLY A 989 -25.93 13.54 -14.72
CA GLY A 989 -25.70 14.97 -14.53
C GLY A 989 -24.63 15.50 -15.49
N SER A 990 -24.00 16.62 -15.11
CA SER A 990 -22.86 17.19 -15.83
C SER A 990 -21.56 16.43 -15.53
N GLY A 991 -20.61 16.38 -16.47
CA GLY A 991 -19.34 15.67 -16.33
C GLY A 991 -18.56 15.52 -17.64
N ALA A 992 -17.36 14.95 -17.56
CA ALA A 992 -16.62 14.50 -18.75
C ALA A 992 -16.91 13.01 -18.99
N TYR A 993 -17.20 12.63 -20.22
CA TYR A 993 -17.68 11.30 -20.59
C TYR A 993 -16.94 10.73 -21.80
N THR A 994 -16.64 9.43 -21.77
CA THR A 994 -16.02 8.68 -22.88
C THR A 994 -16.40 7.20 -22.81
N VAL A 995 -15.84 6.39 -23.72
CA VAL A 995 -15.86 4.92 -23.64
C VAL A 995 -14.43 4.40 -23.74
N TRP A 996 -14.11 3.46 -22.86
CA TRP A 996 -12.86 2.71 -22.86
C TRP A 996 -13.12 1.23 -23.13
N ARG A 997 -12.14 0.52 -23.68
CA ARG A 997 -12.10 -0.94 -23.65
C ARG A 997 -11.53 -1.36 -22.30
N HIS A 998 -12.29 -2.09 -21.50
CA HIS A 998 -11.82 -2.63 -20.23
C HIS A 998 -12.12 -4.13 -20.15
N MET A 999 -11.08 -4.92 -19.92
CA MET A 999 -11.18 -6.35 -19.65
C MET A 999 -10.51 -6.65 -18.32
N ARG A 1000 -11.31 -7.15 -17.35
CA ARG A 1000 -10.83 -7.57 -16.04
C ARG A 1000 -11.48 -8.88 -15.65
N THR A 1001 -10.69 -9.95 -15.65
CA THR A 1001 -11.04 -11.24 -15.07
C THR A 1001 -10.73 -11.25 -13.56
N PHE A 1002 -11.16 -12.31 -12.87
CA PHE A 1002 -10.64 -12.69 -11.55
C PHE A 1002 -10.41 -14.19 -11.56
N ALA A 1003 -9.28 -14.65 -11.00
CA ALA A 1003 -8.94 -16.08 -10.98
C ALA A 1003 -10.03 -16.90 -10.25
N ASP A 1004 -10.54 -16.38 -9.14
CA ASP A 1004 -11.63 -16.98 -8.36
C ASP A 1004 -13.05 -16.65 -8.89
N GLY A 1005 -13.19 -15.83 -9.94
CA GLY A 1005 -14.49 -15.45 -10.52
C GLY A 1005 -15.25 -16.62 -11.16
N THR A 1006 -14.54 -17.69 -11.51
CA THR A 1006 -15.08 -18.96 -12.04
C THR A 1006 -15.60 -19.89 -10.93
N ALA A 1007 -15.11 -19.74 -9.70
CA ALA A 1007 -15.46 -20.62 -8.57
C ALA A 1007 -16.94 -20.55 -8.16
N ALA A 1008 -17.66 -19.51 -8.60
CA ALA A 1008 -19.12 -19.42 -8.52
C ALA A 1008 -19.75 -19.41 -9.94
N PRO A 1009 -19.91 -20.57 -10.63
CA PRO A 1009 -20.36 -20.63 -12.02
C PRO A 1009 -21.72 -19.96 -12.31
N PHE A 1010 -22.60 -19.89 -11.30
CA PHE A 1010 -23.89 -19.19 -11.41
C PHE A 1010 -23.75 -17.66 -11.49
N ALA A 1011 -22.59 -17.13 -11.10
CA ALA A 1011 -22.30 -15.69 -11.01
C ALA A 1011 -21.22 -15.22 -11.98
N THR A 1012 -20.39 -16.11 -12.55
CA THR A 1012 -19.24 -15.73 -13.39
C THR A 1012 -19.57 -14.74 -14.50
N LYS A 1013 -20.70 -14.89 -15.22
CA LYS A 1013 -21.12 -13.91 -16.24
C LYS A 1013 -21.38 -12.51 -15.64
N ALA A 1014 -22.06 -12.45 -14.50
CA ALA A 1014 -22.37 -11.20 -13.81
C ALA A 1014 -21.10 -10.55 -13.25
N ILE A 1015 -20.23 -11.34 -12.62
CA ILE A 1015 -18.92 -10.88 -12.10
C ILE A 1015 -18.10 -10.28 -13.25
N GLN A 1016 -17.95 -11.02 -14.37
CA GLN A 1016 -17.19 -10.56 -15.53
C GLN A 1016 -17.75 -9.28 -16.14
N ALA A 1017 -19.07 -9.22 -16.38
CA ALA A 1017 -19.70 -8.07 -17.02
C ALA A 1017 -19.63 -6.82 -16.13
N LEU A 1018 -19.90 -6.93 -14.82
CA LEU A 1018 -19.85 -5.79 -13.91
C LEU A 1018 -18.42 -5.27 -13.69
N SER A 1019 -17.41 -6.15 -13.73
CA SER A 1019 -15.99 -5.77 -13.61
C SER A 1019 -15.54 -4.95 -14.81
N ASN A 1020 -15.79 -5.44 -16.02
CA ASN A 1020 -15.51 -4.72 -17.26
C ASN A 1020 -16.27 -3.39 -17.38
N LYS A 1021 -17.34 -3.19 -16.61
CA LYS A 1021 -18.14 -1.96 -16.55
C LYS A 1021 -17.72 -1.00 -15.42
N PHE A 1022 -16.66 -1.29 -14.65
CA PHE A 1022 -16.25 -0.55 -13.44
C PHE A 1022 -17.31 -0.53 -12.31
N VAL A 1023 -18.28 -1.44 -12.32
CA VAL A 1023 -19.36 -1.55 -11.31
C VAL A 1023 -18.95 -2.43 -10.11
N LEU A 1024 -17.88 -3.20 -10.29
CA LEU A 1024 -17.43 -4.22 -9.33
C LEU A 1024 -15.91 -4.17 -9.23
N ARG A 1025 -15.40 -4.12 -8.00
CA ARG A 1025 -13.97 -4.22 -7.67
C ARG A 1025 -13.71 -5.48 -6.83
N GLY A 1026 -12.55 -6.10 -7.04
CA GLY A 1026 -12.09 -7.25 -6.25
C GLY A 1026 -11.83 -6.86 -4.78
N ILE A 1027 -11.54 -7.85 -3.94
CA ILE A 1027 -10.94 -7.59 -2.62
C ILE A 1027 -9.44 -7.35 -2.77
N ARG A 1028 -8.81 -7.98 -3.77
CA ARG A 1028 -7.45 -7.67 -4.26
C ARG A 1028 -7.47 -7.38 -5.76
N ILE A 1029 -6.29 -7.22 -6.35
CA ILE A 1029 -6.06 -7.02 -7.79
C ILE A 1029 -6.68 -8.18 -8.60
N ALA A 1030 -6.25 -9.42 -8.38
CA ALA A 1030 -6.69 -10.60 -9.14
C ALA A 1030 -7.83 -11.43 -8.49
N SER A 1031 -8.27 -11.10 -7.26
CA SER A 1031 -9.25 -11.89 -6.49
C SER A 1031 -10.53 -11.12 -6.12
N PHE A 1032 -11.68 -11.71 -6.44
CA PHE A 1032 -13.02 -11.23 -6.10
C PHE A 1032 -13.55 -11.80 -4.78
N LYS A 1033 -13.10 -12.98 -4.37
CA LYS A 1033 -13.62 -13.83 -3.28
C LYS A 1033 -15.15 -13.99 -3.36
N PRO A 1034 -15.68 -14.77 -4.32
CA PRO A 1034 -17.12 -14.86 -4.60
C PRO A 1034 -17.98 -15.31 -3.42
N PHE A 1035 -17.45 -16.20 -2.58
CA PHE A 1035 -18.18 -16.76 -1.43
C PHE A 1035 -17.99 -16.00 -0.12
N SER A 1036 -17.09 -15.02 -0.08
CA SER A 1036 -16.97 -14.13 1.09
C SER A 1036 -18.22 -13.29 1.27
N GLU A 1037 -18.53 -13.02 2.53
CA GLU A 1037 -19.63 -12.18 2.99
C GLU A 1037 -19.54 -10.76 2.36
N ILE A 1038 -20.70 -10.12 2.17
CA ILE A 1038 -20.76 -8.76 1.63
C ILE A 1038 -21.34 -7.79 2.67
N THR A 1039 -20.62 -6.69 2.93
CA THR A 1039 -21.05 -5.68 3.90
C THR A 1039 -22.01 -4.66 3.28
N ARG A 1040 -22.79 -3.98 4.12
CA ARG A 1040 -23.63 -2.83 3.74
C ARG A 1040 -22.88 -1.79 2.92
N ALA A 1041 -21.72 -1.34 3.39
CA ALA A 1041 -20.92 -0.32 2.71
C ALA A 1041 -20.46 -0.77 1.30
N GLN A 1042 -20.00 -2.02 1.17
CA GLN A 1042 -19.57 -2.58 -0.11
C GLN A 1042 -20.74 -2.61 -1.12
N TYR A 1043 -21.90 -3.13 -0.70
CA TYR A 1043 -23.04 -3.30 -1.61
C TYR A 1043 -23.68 -1.97 -2.04
N VAL A 1044 -23.76 -0.98 -1.14
CA VAL A 1044 -24.20 0.39 -1.51
C VAL A 1044 -23.28 1.01 -2.55
N THR A 1045 -21.96 0.87 -2.37
CA THR A 1045 -20.96 1.39 -3.31
C THR A 1045 -21.13 0.75 -4.70
N MET A 1046 -21.31 -0.57 -4.76
CA MET A 1046 -21.57 -1.29 -6.02
C MET A 1046 -22.89 -0.85 -6.69
N ILE A 1047 -23.95 -0.56 -5.92
CA ILE A 1047 -25.23 -0.06 -6.45
C ILE A 1047 -25.10 1.37 -7.00
N LEU A 1048 -24.36 2.27 -6.35
CA LEU A 1048 -24.15 3.63 -6.88
C LEU A 1048 -23.37 3.58 -8.20
N GLN A 1049 -22.32 2.76 -8.28
CA GLN A 1049 -21.58 2.51 -9.52
C GLN A 1049 -22.49 1.91 -10.61
N ALA A 1050 -23.36 0.94 -10.26
CA ALA A 1050 -24.34 0.36 -11.18
C ALA A 1050 -25.39 1.35 -11.73
N LEU A 1051 -25.64 2.44 -11.02
CA LEU A 1051 -26.54 3.52 -11.45
C LEU A 1051 -25.80 4.68 -12.15
N GLY A 1052 -24.47 4.62 -12.29
CA GLY A 1052 -23.67 5.72 -12.83
C GLY A 1052 -23.67 6.97 -11.94
N ILE A 1053 -23.81 6.78 -10.63
CA ILE A 1053 -23.88 7.86 -9.65
C ILE A 1053 -22.54 7.96 -8.94
N ARG A 1054 -21.94 9.15 -9.01
CA ARG A 1054 -20.74 9.49 -8.26
C ARG A 1054 -21.11 9.76 -6.81
N PRO A 1055 -20.47 9.10 -5.83
CA PRO A 1055 -20.56 9.50 -4.44
C PRO A 1055 -20.06 10.95 -4.26
N SER A 1056 -20.74 11.73 -3.43
CA SER A 1056 -20.26 13.04 -2.98
C SER A 1056 -20.94 13.46 -1.68
N GLY A 1057 -20.15 13.78 -0.64
CA GLY A 1057 -20.70 14.38 0.57
C GLY A 1057 -19.65 14.68 1.65
N THR A 1058 -19.73 15.88 2.23
CA THR A 1058 -19.01 16.21 3.48
C THR A 1058 -19.61 15.48 4.69
N SER A 1059 -18.83 15.40 5.78
CA SER A 1059 -19.06 14.59 6.99
C SER A 1059 -20.52 14.38 7.41
N ALA A 1060 -20.83 13.15 7.84
CA ALA A 1060 -22.12 12.78 8.35
C ALA A 1060 -22.52 13.57 9.62
N ALA A 1061 -23.73 14.16 9.58
CA ALA A 1061 -24.60 14.25 10.75
C ALA A 1061 -25.50 12.99 10.90
N ALA A 1062 -25.45 12.09 9.90
CA ALA A 1062 -26.45 11.05 9.67
C ALA A 1062 -26.31 9.81 10.53
N PHE A 1063 -25.09 9.32 10.78
CA PHE A 1063 -24.90 8.05 11.48
C PHE A 1063 -23.76 8.15 12.47
N THR A 1064 -23.97 7.63 13.68
CA THR A 1064 -23.01 7.70 14.79
C THR A 1064 -21.71 6.93 14.52
N ASP A 1065 -21.71 6.02 13.55
CA ASP A 1065 -20.60 5.12 13.18
C ASP A 1065 -20.05 5.34 11.76
N VAL A 1066 -20.45 6.41 11.07
CA VAL A 1066 -19.91 6.80 9.75
C VAL A 1066 -19.12 8.10 9.90
N LYS A 1067 -17.79 8.02 9.86
CA LYS A 1067 -16.89 9.16 10.01
C LYS A 1067 -16.41 9.68 8.66
N ALA A 1068 -16.12 10.97 8.58
CA ALA A 1068 -15.41 11.57 7.45
C ALA A 1068 -14.06 10.86 7.19
N GLY A 1069 -13.55 10.95 5.96
CA GLY A 1069 -12.29 10.31 5.54
C GLY A 1069 -12.36 8.79 5.33
N GLN A 1070 -13.31 8.09 5.95
CA GLN A 1070 -13.51 6.66 5.71
C GLN A 1070 -13.96 6.40 4.26
N TRP A 1071 -13.36 5.39 3.60
CA TRP A 1071 -13.56 5.08 2.16
C TRP A 1071 -15.03 4.93 1.72
N HIS A 1072 -15.94 4.62 2.64
CA HIS A 1072 -17.36 4.42 2.39
C HIS A 1072 -18.25 5.62 2.76
N ASN A 1073 -17.73 6.68 3.39
CA ASN A 1073 -18.48 7.84 3.86
C ASN A 1073 -19.41 8.40 2.76
N ASP A 1074 -18.82 8.85 1.66
CA ASP A 1074 -19.53 9.51 0.57
C ASP A 1074 -20.56 8.58 -0.08
N ALA A 1075 -20.26 7.29 -0.20
CA ALA A 1075 -21.18 6.30 -0.77
C ALA A 1075 -22.39 6.07 0.15
N ILE A 1076 -22.18 6.03 1.47
CA ILE A 1076 -23.27 5.87 2.45
C ILE A 1076 -24.11 7.14 2.51
N VAL A 1077 -23.51 8.33 2.58
CA VAL A 1077 -24.21 9.62 2.60
C VAL A 1077 -25.01 9.84 1.32
N THR A 1078 -24.44 9.54 0.15
CA THR A 1078 -25.13 9.62 -1.15
C THR A 1078 -26.30 8.63 -1.22
N GLY A 1079 -26.05 7.36 -0.87
CA GLY A 1079 -27.08 6.32 -0.88
C GLY A 1079 -28.23 6.59 0.10
N TYR A 1080 -27.93 7.23 1.24
CA TYR A 1080 -28.94 7.66 2.20
C TYR A 1080 -29.75 8.87 1.68
N GLY A 1081 -29.08 9.91 1.17
CA GLY A 1081 -29.76 11.11 0.62
C GLY A 1081 -30.66 10.82 -0.58
N MET A 1082 -30.46 9.68 -1.24
CA MET A 1082 -31.32 9.15 -2.31
C MET A 1082 -32.45 8.22 -1.81
N GLY A 1083 -32.42 7.79 -0.55
CA GLY A 1083 -33.34 6.78 -0.01
C GLY A 1083 -33.08 5.34 -0.48
N LEU A 1084 -31.85 5.02 -0.94
CA LEU A 1084 -31.46 3.64 -1.29
C LEU A 1084 -31.33 2.78 -0.03
N VAL A 1085 -30.65 3.35 0.96
CA VAL A 1085 -30.45 2.78 2.29
C VAL A 1085 -31.03 3.72 3.32
N ASN A 1086 -31.63 3.12 4.34
CA ASN A 1086 -31.73 3.74 5.64
C ASN A 1086 -30.67 3.07 6.53
N GLY A 1087 -30.28 3.76 7.61
CA GLY A 1087 -29.99 3.04 8.84
C GLY A 1087 -31.31 2.53 9.44
N TYR A 1088 -31.34 2.29 10.74
CA TYR A 1088 -32.51 1.72 11.40
C TYR A 1088 -33.07 2.69 12.50
N GLU A 1089 -33.39 2.30 13.76
CA GLU A 1089 -33.84 3.16 14.91
C GLU A 1089 -32.87 3.92 15.93
N ASP A 1090 -31.67 3.45 16.36
CA ASP A 1090 -30.78 4.02 17.44
C ASP A 1090 -29.73 5.11 17.11
N GLY A 1091 -29.29 5.30 15.86
CA GLY A 1091 -28.06 6.05 15.54
C GLY A 1091 -27.15 5.51 14.41
N SER A 1092 -26.93 4.19 14.28
CA SER A 1092 -25.82 3.64 13.45
C SER A 1092 -26.18 3.09 12.04
N PHE A 1093 -25.27 3.14 11.06
CA PHE A 1093 -25.43 2.54 9.73
C PHE A 1093 -24.97 1.07 9.65
N ARG A 1094 -23.96 0.70 10.45
CA ARG A 1094 -23.17 -0.55 10.39
C ARG A 1094 -22.44 -0.74 9.05
N PRO A 1095 -21.40 0.06 8.71
CA PRO A 1095 -20.67 -0.06 7.44
C PRO A 1095 -20.06 -1.44 7.18
N ALA A 1096 -19.47 -2.05 8.22
CA ALA A 1096 -18.93 -3.41 8.21
C ALA A 1096 -20.01 -4.49 8.42
N GLY A 1097 -21.26 -4.11 8.69
CA GLY A 1097 -22.37 -5.04 8.92
C GLY A 1097 -22.64 -5.90 7.68
N VAL A 1098 -22.52 -7.22 7.87
CA VAL A 1098 -22.80 -8.23 6.85
C VAL A 1098 -24.28 -8.22 6.49
N LEU A 1099 -24.59 -8.24 5.20
CA LEU A 1099 -25.97 -8.30 4.70
C LEU A 1099 -26.51 -9.73 4.73
N ASN A 1100 -27.78 -9.88 5.07
CA ASN A 1100 -28.55 -11.07 4.69
C ASN A 1100 -29.26 -10.90 3.34
N ARG A 1101 -29.80 -12.01 2.82
CA ARG A 1101 -30.42 -12.09 1.50
C ARG A 1101 -31.63 -11.14 1.32
N GLN A 1102 -32.47 -10.95 2.34
CA GLN A 1102 -33.63 -10.06 2.26
C GLN A 1102 -33.27 -8.57 2.36
N GLU A 1103 -32.25 -8.20 3.14
CA GLU A 1103 -31.71 -6.84 3.17
C GLU A 1103 -31.08 -6.46 1.82
N MET A 1104 -30.24 -7.33 1.27
CA MET A 1104 -29.59 -7.13 -0.03
C MET A 1104 -30.61 -6.88 -1.17
N VAL A 1105 -31.73 -7.62 -1.17
CA VAL A 1105 -32.84 -7.40 -2.12
C VAL A 1105 -33.57 -6.09 -1.86
N THR A 1106 -33.70 -5.66 -0.60
CA THR A 1106 -34.44 -4.44 -0.23
C THR A 1106 -33.68 -3.18 -0.68
N ILE A 1107 -32.36 -3.13 -0.50
CA ILE A 1107 -31.53 -2.01 -1.00
C ILE A 1107 -31.62 -1.91 -2.53
N LEU A 1108 -31.63 -3.06 -3.22
CA LEU A 1108 -31.79 -3.13 -4.68
C LEU A 1108 -33.20 -2.68 -5.12
N TYR A 1109 -34.26 -3.08 -4.40
CA TYR A 1109 -35.63 -2.62 -4.69
C TYR A 1109 -35.73 -1.09 -4.54
N HIS A 1110 -35.08 -0.48 -3.55
CA HIS A 1110 -35.00 0.98 -3.44
C HIS A 1110 -34.23 1.62 -4.61
N ALA A 1111 -33.13 1.01 -5.09
CA ALA A 1111 -32.42 1.47 -6.29
C ALA A 1111 -33.30 1.45 -7.56
N ILE A 1112 -34.14 0.42 -7.73
CA ILE A 1112 -35.14 0.39 -8.79
C ILE A 1112 -36.20 1.49 -8.59
N LYS A 1113 -36.71 1.65 -7.37
CA LYS A 1113 -37.72 2.66 -7.00
C LYS A 1113 -37.24 4.08 -7.27
N TYR A 1114 -35.97 4.38 -6.98
CA TYR A 1114 -35.32 5.67 -7.25
C TYR A 1114 -35.36 6.05 -8.74
N THR A 1115 -35.27 5.07 -9.66
CA THR A 1115 -35.32 5.34 -11.12
C THR A 1115 -36.71 5.71 -11.64
N GLY A 1116 -37.76 5.59 -10.81
CA GLY A 1116 -39.16 5.75 -11.22
C GLY A 1116 -39.72 4.62 -12.09
N LYS A 1117 -38.91 3.66 -12.55
CA LYS A 1117 -39.33 2.50 -13.38
C LYS A 1117 -39.97 1.35 -12.55
N ILE A 1118 -40.63 1.63 -11.42
CA ILE A 1118 -41.16 0.58 -10.53
C ILE A 1118 -42.67 0.38 -10.63
N GLU A 1119 -43.08 -0.89 -10.60
CA GLU A 1119 -44.47 -1.33 -10.52
C GLU A 1119 -44.76 -1.67 -9.04
N VAL A 1120 -45.54 -0.83 -8.35
CA VAL A 1120 -45.96 -1.09 -6.96
C VAL A 1120 -46.91 -2.27 -6.93
N LEU A 1121 -46.59 -3.29 -6.12
CA LEU A 1121 -47.43 -4.49 -6.02
C LEU A 1121 -48.60 -4.29 -5.07
N SER A 1122 -49.70 -4.99 -5.31
CA SER A 1122 -50.78 -5.08 -4.32
C SER A 1122 -50.41 -6.03 -3.18
N GLU A 1123 -51.02 -5.85 -2.01
CA GLU A 1123 -50.79 -6.72 -0.83
C GLU A 1123 -51.13 -8.19 -1.12
N GLU A 1124 -52.25 -8.45 -1.81
CA GLU A 1124 -52.67 -9.80 -2.18
C GLU A 1124 -51.76 -10.42 -3.26
N GLU A 1125 -51.23 -9.63 -4.20
CA GLU A 1125 -50.25 -10.11 -5.19
C GLU A 1125 -48.89 -10.42 -4.52
N THR A 1126 -48.43 -9.56 -3.61
CA THR A 1126 -47.22 -9.76 -2.80
C THR A 1126 -47.30 -11.07 -2.01
N LYS A 1127 -48.44 -11.29 -1.36
CA LYS A 1127 -48.77 -12.52 -0.65
C LYS A 1127 -48.87 -13.73 -1.58
N GLN A 1128 -49.51 -13.61 -2.75
CA GLN A 1128 -49.61 -14.70 -3.73
C GLN A 1128 -48.22 -15.13 -4.23
N LEU A 1129 -47.33 -14.18 -4.54
CA LEU A 1129 -45.97 -14.45 -5.00
C LEU A 1129 -45.10 -15.13 -3.93
N LEU A 1130 -45.23 -14.74 -2.66
CA LEU A 1130 -44.47 -15.33 -1.56
C LEU A 1130 -45.03 -16.70 -1.10
N SER A 1131 -46.35 -16.93 -1.21
CA SER A 1131 -47.00 -18.18 -0.81
C SER A 1131 -46.53 -19.46 -1.54
N ALA A 1132 -45.73 -19.32 -2.60
CA ALA A 1132 -45.06 -20.43 -3.28
C ALA A 1132 -43.85 -21.00 -2.49
N TYR A 1133 -43.42 -20.34 -1.42
CA TYR A 1133 -42.21 -20.65 -0.67
C TYR A 1133 -42.53 -21.05 0.78
N SER A 1134 -42.00 -22.19 1.24
CA SER A 1134 -42.31 -22.74 2.57
C SER A 1134 -41.73 -21.93 3.74
N ASP A 1135 -40.79 -21.03 3.46
CA ASP A 1135 -40.14 -20.12 4.41
C ASP A 1135 -40.67 -18.68 4.31
N GLU A 1136 -41.83 -18.43 3.68
CA GLU A 1136 -42.38 -17.08 3.54
C GLU A 1136 -42.69 -16.37 4.89
N ALA A 1137 -42.84 -17.14 5.98
CA ALA A 1137 -43.02 -16.62 7.33
C ALA A 1137 -41.72 -16.02 7.92
N SER A 1138 -40.56 -16.41 7.39
CA SER A 1138 -39.25 -15.87 7.77
C SER A 1138 -38.91 -14.56 7.04
N VAL A 1139 -39.74 -14.13 6.07
CA VAL A 1139 -39.57 -12.86 5.36
C VAL A 1139 -40.12 -11.73 6.23
N ALA A 1140 -39.24 -10.84 6.67
CA ALA A 1140 -39.57 -9.70 7.53
C ALA A 1140 -40.61 -8.78 6.84
N PRO A 1141 -41.57 -8.17 7.57
CA PRO A 1141 -42.67 -7.42 6.95
C PRO A 1141 -42.23 -6.33 5.96
N TRP A 1142 -41.14 -5.61 6.28
CA TRP A 1142 -40.55 -4.57 5.43
C TRP A 1142 -39.88 -5.12 4.15
N ALA A 1143 -39.48 -6.39 4.12
CA ALA A 1143 -38.84 -7.03 2.97
C ALA A 1143 -39.83 -7.67 1.98
N ARG A 1144 -41.11 -7.84 2.37
CA ARG A 1144 -42.09 -8.66 1.62
C ARG A 1144 -42.35 -8.12 0.22
N GLU A 1145 -42.60 -6.82 0.05
CA GLU A 1145 -42.82 -6.22 -1.28
C GLU A 1145 -41.54 -6.31 -2.12
N ALA A 1146 -40.37 -6.02 -1.55
CA ALA A 1146 -39.09 -6.05 -2.24
C ALA A 1146 -38.75 -7.44 -2.80
N LEU A 1147 -38.93 -8.49 -1.99
CA LEU A 1147 -38.73 -9.88 -2.42
C LEU A 1147 -39.78 -10.31 -3.45
N ALA A 1148 -41.07 -10.03 -3.22
CA ALA A 1148 -42.12 -10.36 -4.19
C ALA A 1148 -41.89 -9.66 -5.55
N TYR A 1149 -41.49 -8.39 -5.55
CA TYR A 1149 -41.13 -7.66 -6.75
C TYR A 1149 -39.90 -8.26 -7.44
N ALA A 1150 -38.81 -8.52 -6.71
CA ALA A 1150 -37.60 -9.10 -7.27
C ALA A 1150 -37.84 -10.51 -7.86
N LEU A 1151 -38.75 -11.29 -7.28
CA LEU A 1151 -39.21 -12.58 -7.81
C LEU A 1151 -40.07 -12.39 -9.09
N LYS A 1152 -41.09 -11.52 -9.06
CA LYS A 1152 -41.95 -11.22 -10.22
C LYS A 1152 -41.17 -10.71 -11.42
N GLN A 1153 -40.13 -9.90 -11.20
CA GLN A 1153 -39.26 -9.38 -12.27
C GLN A 1153 -38.14 -10.36 -12.67
N GLY A 1154 -37.97 -11.49 -11.97
CA GLY A 1154 -36.95 -12.50 -12.25
C GLY A 1154 -35.53 -12.12 -11.82
N ILE A 1155 -35.37 -11.06 -11.02
CA ILE A 1155 -34.09 -10.52 -10.55
C ILE A 1155 -33.46 -11.47 -9.52
N ILE A 1156 -34.25 -12.01 -8.59
CA ILE A 1156 -33.84 -13.06 -7.66
C ILE A 1156 -34.59 -14.37 -7.96
N ARG A 1157 -34.00 -15.48 -7.51
CA ARG A 1157 -34.64 -16.80 -7.42
C ARG A 1157 -34.44 -17.36 -6.02
N GLY A 1158 -35.35 -18.24 -5.61
CA GLY A 1158 -35.20 -19.03 -4.39
C GLY A 1158 -33.89 -19.85 -4.39
N THR A 1159 -33.40 -20.18 -3.20
CA THR A 1159 -32.26 -21.10 -3.01
C THR A 1159 -32.63 -22.53 -3.41
N THR A 1160 -33.92 -22.88 -3.33
CA THR A 1160 -34.51 -24.06 -3.97
C THR A 1160 -35.74 -23.67 -4.79
N SER A 1161 -36.44 -24.65 -5.36
CA SER A 1161 -37.75 -24.46 -5.98
C SER A 1161 -38.88 -24.09 -4.98
N ASN A 1162 -38.63 -24.15 -3.66
CA ASN A 1162 -39.62 -23.91 -2.61
C ASN A 1162 -39.09 -23.14 -1.39
N SER A 1163 -37.85 -22.66 -1.40
CA SER A 1163 -37.24 -21.87 -0.30
C SER A 1163 -36.59 -20.60 -0.84
N LEU A 1164 -36.73 -19.49 -0.12
CA LEU A 1164 -36.10 -18.20 -0.42
C LEU A 1164 -34.77 -17.98 0.30
N SER A 1165 -34.58 -18.57 1.49
CA SER A 1165 -33.46 -18.31 2.40
C SER A 1165 -33.34 -16.83 2.79
N PRO A 1166 -34.42 -16.14 3.24
CA PRO A 1166 -34.43 -14.68 3.38
C PRO A 1166 -33.43 -14.17 4.41
N THR A 1167 -33.20 -14.93 5.48
CA THR A 1167 -32.31 -14.60 6.61
C THR A 1167 -30.87 -15.05 6.42
N ASP A 1168 -30.57 -15.84 5.38
CA ASP A 1168 -29.23 -16.39 5.16
C ASP A 1168 -28.25 -15.26 4.79
N VAL A 1169 -27.01 -15.38 5.27
CA VAL A 1169 -25.92 -14.45 4.97
C VAL A 1169 -25.67 -14.37 3.46
N ALA A 1170 -25.58 -13.14 2.95
CA ALA A 1170 -25.30 -12.87 1.55
C ALA A 1170 -23.79 -12.89 1.27
N ASN A 1171 -23.42 -13.41 0.10
CA ASN A 1171 -22.05 -13.35 -0.40
C ASN A 1171 -21.92 -12.49 -1.66
N ARG A 1172 -20.67 -12.10 -1.95
CA ARG A 1172 -20.34 -11.16 -3.03
C ARG A 1172 -20.81 -11.64 -4.42
N ALA A 1173 -20.77 -12.94 -4.70
CA ALA A 1173 -21.28 -13.52 -5.94
C ALA A 1173 -22.81 -13.38 -6.09
N GLN A 1174 -23.58 -13.57 -5.02
CA GLN A 1174 -25.02 -13.33 -5.03
C GLN A 1174 -25.33 -11.84 -5.27
N GLY A 1175 -24.59 -10.93 -4.61
CA GLY A 1175 -24.72 -9.49 -4.82
C GLY A 1175 -24.44 -9.06 -6.27
N ALA A 1176 -23.39 -9.60 -6.88
CA ALA A 1176 -23.05 -9.34 -8.29
C ALA A 1176 -24.17 -9.79 -9.24
N VAL A 1177 -24.74 -11.00 -9.05
CA VAL A 1177 -25.86 -11.49 -9.87
C VAL A 1177 -27.09 -10.60 -9.76
N LEU A 1178 -27.44 -10.16 -8.54
CA LEU A 1178 -28.59 -9.29 -8.32
C LEU A 1178 -28.42 -7.92 -9.00
N ILE A 1179 -27.26 -7.28 -8.84
CA ILE A 1179 -26.96 -5.99 -9.49
C ILE A 1179 -26.98 -6.13 -11.02
N TYR A 1180 -26.38 -7.19 -11.57
CA TYR A 1180 -26.37 -7.45 -13.00
C TYR A 1180 -27.79 -7.63 -13.56
N ASN A 1181 -28.63 -8.43 -12.90
CA ASN A 1181 -30.03 -8.63 -13.28
C ASN A 1181 -30.84 -7.32 -13.17
N MET A 1182 -30.57 -6.48 -12.16
CA MET A 1182 -31.16 -5.14 -12.04
C MET A 1182 -30.76 -4.25 -13.22
N MET A 1183 -29.47 -4.19 -13.57
CA MET A 1183 -28.98 -3.34 -14.66
C MET A 1183 -29.54 -3.77 -16.02
N GLN A 1184 -29.66 -5.08 -16.29
CA GLN A 1184 -30.40 -5.58 -17.45
C GLN A 1184 -31.86 -5.12 -17.42
N LYS A 1185 -32.56 -5.31 -16.29
CA LYS A 1185 -33.99 -5.01 -16.15
C LYS A 1185 -34.32 -3.51 -16.29
N LEU A 1186 -33.40 -2.63 -15.89
CA LEU A 1186 -33.53 -1.18 -15.99
C LEU A 1186 -33.09 -0.60 -17.35
N GLU A 1187 -32.59 -1.44 -18.28
CA GLU A 1187 -32.00 -1.02 -19.56
C GLU A 1187 -30.73 -0.14 -19.39
N LEU A 1188 -29.86 -0.57 -18.47
CA LEU A 1188 -28.57 0.05 -18.13
C LEU A 1188 -27.38 -0.70 -18.75
N ILE A 1189 -27.56 -1.99 -19.06
CA ILE A 1189 -26.68 -2.85 -19.89
C ILE A 1189 -27.56 -3.76 -20.78
N ASN A 1190 -26.99 -4.37 -21.82
CA ASN A 1190 -27.71 -5.24 -22.77
C ASN A 1190 -26.95 -6.51 -23.19
N GLU A 1191 -26.21 -7.11 -22.26
CA GLU A 1191 -25.35 -8.29 -22.45
C GLU A 1191 -25.98 -9.60 -21.97
#